data_AF-A0A7C1ABN5-F1
#
_entry.id   AF-A0A7C1ABN5-F1
#
_cell.length_a   1.000
_cell.length_b   1.000
_cell.length_c   1.000
_cell.angle_alpha   90.00
_cell.angle_beta   90.00
_cell.angle_gamma   90.00
#
_symmetry.space_group_name_H-M   'P 1'
#
loop_
_entity.id
_entity.type
_entity.pdbx_description
1 polymer ?
#
loop_
_entity_poly.entity_id
_entity_poly.type
_entity_poly.pdbx_seq_one_letter_code
_entity_poly.pdbx_strand_id
1 'polypeptide(L)'
;ELEESGKEFDARMGAEAVREILSRLDIEQVAIDLRAQVKVETSVQRQKDALKRLKIIEAFRQSNNNPEWMVMSIIPVIPPDLRPLVPLEGGRFATSDLNDLYRRVINRNNRLKKLIDIQAPDVILRNEKRMLQEAVDALFDNGRRTHSVRGDSKRPLKSLSDLLKGKQGRFRQNLLGKRVDYSGRSVIVVGPELKIYQCGLPKNMALELFKPFIIMKLEEKGYVQTVKSAKKLVERERPEVWDILEEIIEDHPILLNRAPTLHRLGIQAFYPVLVEGKAIRLHPLVCAAFNADFDGDQMAVHIPLSFEAQLEARMLMLASNNLLLPSSGRPIAVPSQDMVIGCYYLTKTKSGVKGEGMTFYSRDEVLAAHANEQVDLHARVKVKINDGLVETSPGRVIFNQIVPTEMPFFNEVAGRSKLEQLVLDCYRLVGNTRTVEFLDKLKKMGFEYATLAGVTISIDDMLIPEEKASLIDDAKKLVNKIQKQYERGVITNGERYNQVIDVWTKTTSEVASVMFENLASDRQGFNPIYMMADSGARGSKEQIRQLAGMRGLMAKPQKKITGGVGEIIESPIISNFREGLSVTEYFISTHGARKGLADTALKTADAGYLTRRLVDVAQDVIITEHDCNTILGINISALKEGEEIIESLRDRILGRVALEDVFDPITDDIIIKAGQEIREEHAAAIEDAGVDSVRIRSVLTCESKRGVCRDCYGRNLATMDLVDIGEAVGVIAAQSIGEPGTQLTLRTFHIGGTAARIAEQSKVEAKYNGKVVYLNIKAISRPDETRIVTGREGEVHIVDDRGRVRSRMKVPYGSILVAAEDAPISKGDSIFEWDPYSNTIVTEYAGKVVFKDIVPDVSLREELDETTGLIQPIIVEEREKTLFPTILIKDSKGKTKDSYRIPTGAQLLVQEGQSVDAGEFLVKIPRQISKTRDITGGLPRVAELFEARKPHDPAVISEVDGIVEFGKIIRGQQQVYVRGDEGETEEYLIPHGRHLHVHDGDRVMAGDSLCEGSIDPHDILKVSGVNKVQEYLVNEIQEVYRLQGVKINDKHIEVIVRQMLQKVRVEHPGDTNFLEGEQVDRRKFASENDRVIAEGGEPATFEPLLLGITKASLSTESFISAASFQETTKVLTEAAINGKIDHLRGLKENVIIGHLIPAGTGVEEYHAVELISEDEGSGGEDSDESVANIFQENA
;
A
#
# COMPACT_ATOMS: atom_id res chain seq x y z
N GLU A 1 -55.63 -41.87 19.98
CA GLU A 1 -54.82 -41.53 21.17
C GLU A 1 -55.07 -40.13 21.74
N LEU A 2 -54.72 -39.01 21.08
CA LEU A 2 -54.95 -37.66 21.64
C LEU A 2 -56.44 -37.23 21.60
N GLU A 3 -57.17 -37.48 20.49
CA GLU A 3 -58.62 -37.24 20.41
C GLU A 3 -59.42 -38.11 21.39
N GLU A 4 -58.97 -39.34 21.66
CA GLU A 4 -59.58 -40.25 22.65
C GLU A 4 -59.33 -39.82 24.09
N SER A 5 -58.38 -38.91 24.33
CA SER A 5 -58.02 -38.40 25.68
C SER A 5 -58.69 -37.07 26.04
N GLY A 6 -59.53 -36.50 25.16
CA GLY A 6 -60.24 -35.24 25.41
C GLY A 6 -59.34 -34.00 25.51
N LYS A 7 -58.09 -34.09 25.05
CA LYS A 7 -57.15 -32.96 25.01
C LYS A 7 -57.28 -32.23 23.67
N GLU A 8 -57.48 -30.92 23.71
CA GLU A 8 -57.46 -30.07 22.51
C GLU A 8 -56.01 -29.94 22.00
N PHE A 9 -55.76 -30.42 20.78
CA PHE A 9 -54.47 -30.34 20.09
C PHE A 9 -54.63 -29.46 18.85
N ASP A 10 -54.03 -28.27 18.86
CA ASP A 10 -54.02 -27.35 17.71
C ASP A 10 -52.76 -27.59 16.87
N ALA A 11 -52.96 -28.00 15.61
CA ALA A 11 -51.90 -28.20 14.65
C ALA A 11 -52.22 -27.45 13.36
N ARG A 12 -51.30 -26.55 12.97
CA ARG A 12 -51.42 -25.74 11.76
C ARG A 12 -50.22 -25.96 10.83
N MET A 13 -50.31 -25.45 9.61
CA MET A 13 -49.23 -25.57 8.62
C MET A 13 -48.92 -24.26 7.90
N GLY A 14 -47.68 -24.12 7.43
CA GLY A 14 -47.24 -22.97 6.63
C GLY A 14 -46.92 -21.72 7.47
N ALA A 15 -46.94 -20.55 6.82
CA ALA A 15 -46.55 -19.29 7.45
C ALA A 15 -47.41 -18.87 8.64
N GLU A 16 -48.70 -19.24 8.64
CA GLU A 16 -49.63 -19.00 9.76
C GLU A 16 -49.19 -19.73 11.03
N ALA A 17 -48.76 -21.00 10.89
CA ALA A 17 -48.24 -21.78 12.01
C ALA A 17 -46.94 -21.18 12.56
N VAL A 18 -46.03 -20.75 11.68
CA VAL A 18 -44.77 -20.11 12.09
C VAL A 18 -45.04 -18.81 12.85
N ARG A 19 -45.96 -17.97 12.35
CA ARG A 19 -46.34 -16.73 13.03
C ARG A 19 -46.93 -16.97 14.42
N GLU A 20 -47.80 -17.96 14.55
CA GLU A 20 -48.41 -18.29 15.83
C GLU A 20 -47.40 -18.82 16.84
N ILE A 21 -46.47 -19.68 16.42
CA ILE A 21 -45.36 -20.14 17.26
C ILE A 21 -44.52 -18.95 17.75
N LEU A 22 -44.21 -18.01 16.85
CA LEU A 22 -43.43 -16.82 17.20
C LEU A 22 -44.19 -15.89 18.15
N SER A 23 -45.52 -15.75 18.00
CA SER A 23 -46.34 -14.91 18.90
C SER A 23 -46.52 -15.48 20.30
N ARG A 24 -46.41 -16.81 20.45
CA ARG A 24 -46.51 -17.50 21.75
C ARG A 24 -45.14 -17.59 22.44
N LEU A 25 -44.07 -17.12 21.81
CA LEU A 25 -42.72 -17.23 22.31
C LEU A 25 -42.45 -16.17 23.38
N ASP A 26 -42.24 -16.60 24.63
CA ASP A 26 -41.82 -15.73 25.71
C ASP A 26 -40.30 -15.50 25.63
N ILE A 27 -39.91 -14.30 25.20
CA ILE A 27 -38.52 -13.91 24.96
C ILE A 27 -37.74 -13.87 26.28
N GLU A 28 -38.36 -13.45 27.39
CA GLU A 28 -37.69 -13.33 28.68
C GLU A 28 -37.38 -14.71 29.25
N GLN A 29 -38.37 -15.60 29.26
CA GLN A 29 -38.19 -16.96 29.76
C GLN A 29 -37.15 -17.72 28.92
N VAL A 30 -37.21 -17.61 27.59
CA VAL A 30 -36.24 -18.27 26.70
C VAL A 30 -34.81 -17.74 26.91
N ALA A 31 -34.64 -16.44 27.19
CA ALA A 31 -33.32 -15.89 27.50
C ALA A 31 -32.75 -16.45 28.82
N ILE A 32 -33.58 -16.58 29.85
CA ILE A 32 -33.20 -17.15 31.15
C ILE A 32 -32.80 -18.62 30.97
N ASP A 33 -33.63 -19.40 30.26
CA ASP A 33 -33.38 -20.82 30.00
C ASP A 33 -32.09 -21.03 29.21
N LEU A 34 -31.83 -20.21 28.18
CA LEU A 34 -30.62 -20.28 27.38
C LEU A 34 -29.37 -19.90 28.18
N ARG A 35 -29.45 -18.88 29.06
CA ARG A 35 -28.33 -18.53 29.96
C ARG A 35 -28.03 -19.66 30.95
N ALA A 36 -29.06 -20.29 31.51
CA ALA A 36 -28.89 -21.46 32.38
C ALA A 36 -28.27 -22.64 31.60
N GLN A 37 -28.73 -22.87 30.37
CA GLN A 37 -28.19 -23.91 29.50
C GLN A 37 -26.70 -23.68 29.19
N VAL A 38 -26.30 -22.45 28.85
CA VAL A 38 -24.89 -22.11 28.55
C VAL A 38 -23.99 -22.35 29.76
N LYS A 39 -24.46 -22.07 31.00
CA LYS A 39 -23.68 -22.31 32.22
C LYS A 39 -23.50 -23.79 32.56
N VAL A 40 -24.47 -24.64 32.19
CA VAL A 40 -24.48 -26.07 32.58
C VAL A 40 -23.91 -26.97 31.47
N GLU A 41 -24.04 -26.57 30.21
CA GLU A 41 -23.66 -27.39 29.05
C GLU A 41 -22.14 -27.53 28.92
N THR A 42 -21.65 -28.77 28.94
CA THR A 42 -20.22 -29.09 28.81
C THR A 42 -19.75 -29.24 27.36
N SER A 43 -20.68 -29.40 26.41
CA SER A 43 -20.35 -29.54 24.99
C SER A 43 -20.14 -28.17 24.33
N VAL A 44 -18.90 -27.90 23.88
CA VAL A 44 -18.51 -26.67 23.17
C VAL A 44 -19.42 -26.35 21.98
N GLN A 45 -19.85 -27.36 21.23
CA GLN A 45 -20.69 -27.14 20.04
C GLN A 45 -22.12 -26.73 20.41
N ARG A 46 -22.73 -27.42 21.40
CA ARG A 46 -24.07 -27.07 21.89
C ARG A 46 -24.07 -25.71 22.60
N GLN A 47 -23.03 -25.44 23.37
CA GLN A 47 -22.81 -24.14 24.01
C GLN A 47 -22.73 -23.02 22.95
N LYS A 48 -21.97 -23.21 21.87
CA LYS A 48 -21.91 -22.25 20.75
C LYS A 48 -23.25 -22.02 20.05
N ASP A 49 -24.03 -23.07 19.82
CA ASP A 49 -25.34 -22.93 19.19
C ASP A 49 -26.36 -22.27 20.13
N ALA A 50 -26.31 -22.58 21.42
CA ALA A 50 -27.09 -21.89 22.46
C ALA A 50 -26.71 -20.41 22.56
N LEU A 51 -25.43 -20.06 22.55
CA LEU A 51 -24.93 -18.67 22.54
C LEU A 51 -25.39 -17.89 21.30
N LYS A 52 -25.32 -18.50 20.11
CA LYS A 52 -25.84 -17.85 18.87
C LYS A 52 -27.34 -17.56 18.98
N ARG A 53 -28.11 -18.50 19.53
CA ARG A 53 -29.56 -18.32 19.72
C ARG A 53 -29.83 -17.26 20.78
N LEU A 54 -29.09 -17.29 21.89
CA LEU A 54 -29.18 -16.31 22.97
C LEU A 54 -28.92 -14.89 22.44
N LYS A 55 -27.91 -14.71 21.58
CA LYS A 55 -27.61 -13.42 20.95
C LYS A 55 -28.81 -12.85 20.18
N ILE A 56 -29.53 -13.67 19.42
CA ILE A 56 -30.71 -13.21 18.67
C ILE A 56 -31.86 -12.87 19.62
N ILE A 57 -32.09 -13.70 20.63
CA ILE A 57 -33.15 -13.47 21.63
C ILE A 57 -32.87 -12.20 22.44
N GLU A 58 -31.62 -11.97 22.84
CA GLU A 58 -31.22 -10.73 23.52
C GLU A 58 -31.37 -9.50 22.62
N ALA A 59 -31.06 -9.61 21.33
CA ALA A 59 -31.31 -8.53 20.37
C ALA A 59 -32.79 -8.15 20.28
N PHE A 60 -33.70 -9.13 20.24
CA PHE A 60 -35.15 -8.86 20.30
C PHE A 60 -35.57 -8.27 21.64
N ARG A 61 -35.02 -8.77 22.75
CA ARG A 61 -35.28 -8.23 24.10
C ARG A 61 -34.85 -6.77 24.24
N GLN A 62 -33.69 -6.40 23.70
CA GLN A 62 -33.15 -5.04 23.78
C GLN A 62 -33.84 -4.06 22.81
N SER A 63 -34.26 -4.54 21.63
CA SER A 63 -34.85 -3.70 20.58
C SER A 63 -36.35 -3.43 20.74
N ASN A 64 -37.03 -4.08 21.68
CA ASN A 64 -38.50 -4.11 21.78
C ASN A 64 -39.21 -4.50 20.48
N ASN A 65 -38.51 -5.22 19.59
CA ASN A 65 -39.11 -5.77 18.38
C ASN A 65 -39.85 -7.06 18.72
N ASN A 66 -40.98 -7.27 18.05
CA ASN A 66 -41.71 -8.51 18.21
C ASN A 66 -41.31 -9.57 17.16
N PRO A 67 -41.05 -10.84 17.55
CA PRO A 67 -40.64 -11.90 16.63
C PRO A 67 -41.66 -12.19 15.51
N GLU A 68 -42.97 -12.03 15.76
CA GLU A 68 -44.00 -12.29 14.75
C GLU A 68 -43.95 -11.33 13.54
N TRP A 69 -43.27 -10.19 13.65
CA TRP A 69 -43.09 -9.24 12.54
C TRP A 69 -42.23 -9.79 11.41
N MET A 70 -41.46 -10.86 11.65
CA MET A 70 -40.74 -11.58 10.58
C MET A 70 -41.70 -12.20 9.55
N VAL A 71 -42.95 -12.46 9.93
CA VAL A 71 -44.01 -12.96 9.03
C VAL A 71 -44.97 -11.81 8.68
N MET A 72 -44.69 -11.14 7.56
CA MET A 72 -45.48 -10.01 7.10
C MET A 72 -46.89 -10.42 6.65
N SER A 73 -47.92 -9.82 7.24
CA SER A 73 -49.31 -9.92 6.77
C SER A 73 -49.69 -8.80 5.79
N ILE A 74 -48.92 -7.71 5.76
CA ILE A 74 -49.17 -6.52 4.94
C ILE A 74 -47.88 -6.18 4.21
N ILE A 75 -47.97 -5.95 2.90
CA ILE A 75 -46.81 -5.56 2.07
C ILE A 75 -47.01 -4.11 1.63
N PRO A 76 -46.10 -3.19 1.99
CA PRO A 76 -46.16 -1.81 1.52
C PRO A 76 -45.84 -1.73 0.03
N VAL A 77 -46.51 -0.82 -0.68
CA VAL A 77 -46.29 -0.59 -2.11
C VAL A 77 -45.56 0.73 -2.31
N ILE A 78 -44.43 0.70 -3.01
CA ILE A 78 -43.64 1.90 -3.31
C ILE A 78 -44.46 2.90 -4.15
N PRO A 79 -44.36 4.22 -3.87
CA PRO A 79 -45.02 5.26 -4.66
C PRO A 79 -44.75 5.18 -6.18
N PRO A 80 -45.73 5.46 -7.05
CA PRO A 80 -45.57 5.38 -8.51
C PRO A 80 -44.39 6.18 -9.08
N ASP A 81 -44.06 7.33 -8.50
CA ASP A 81 -42.96 8.19 -8.98
C ASP A 81 -41.57 7.53 -8.86
N LEU A 82 -41.42 6.61 -7.90
CA LEU A 82 -40.21 5.80 -7.74
C LEU A 82 -40.21 4.54 -8.62
N ARG A 83 -41.31 4.28 -9.34
CA ARG A 83 -41.49 3.20 -10.31
C ARG A 83 -42.23 3.70 -11.57
N PRO A 84 -41.71 4.75 -12.23
CA PRO A 84 -42.48 5.52 -13.19
C PRO A 84 -42.84 4.69 -14.43
N LEU A 85 -43.94 5.10 -15.06
CA LEU A 85 -44.41 4.59 -16.34
C LEU A 85 -44.32 5.74 -17.33
N VAL A 86 -43.19 5.84 -18.03
CA VAL A 86 -42.88 6.98 -18.88
C VAL A 86 -43.29 6.68 -20.32
N PRO A 87 -44.16 7.50 -20.94
CA PRO A 87 -44.45 7.36 -22.35
C PRO A 87 -43.20 7.68 -23.18
N LEU A 88 -42.87 6.81 -24.12
CA LEU A 88 -41.84 7.03 -25.13
C LEU A 88 -42.48 7.47 -26.44
N GLU A 89 -41.70 8.12 -27.30
CA GLU A 89 -42.11 8.44 -28.67
C GLU A 89 -42.55 7.16 -29.42
N GLY A 90 -43.70 7.22 -30.11
CA GLY A 90 -44.28 6.07 -30.81
C GLY A 90 -45.28 5.22 -29.99
N GLY A 91 -45.83 5.75 -28.89
CA GLY A 91 -46.91 5.11 -28.13
C GLY A 91 -46.48 3.91 -27.27
N ARG A 92 -45.17 3.69 -27.13
CA ARG A 92 -44.60 2.69 -26.23
C ARG A 92 -44.46 3.27 -24.83
N PHE A 93 -44.46 2.42 -23.82
CA PHE A 93 -44.22 2.82 -22.43
C PHE A 93 -42.96 2.15 -21.89
N ALA A 94 -42.09 2.93 -21.26
CA ALA A 94 -41.03 2.41 -20.43
C ALA A 94 -41.60 2.13 -19.03
N THR A 95 -41.61 0.87 -18.63
CA THR A 95 -42.08 0.43 -17.32
C THR A 95 -40.91 0.00 -16.44
N SER A 96 -40.93 0.40 -15.16
CA SER A 96 -40.02 -0.16 -14.16
C SER A 96 -40.28 -1.66 -13.94
N ASP A 97 -39.22 -2.45 -13.77
CA ASP A 97 -39.28 -3.90 -13.47
C ASP A 97 -40.10 -4.20 -12.21
N LEU A 98 -40.13 -3.28 -11.24
CA LEU A 98 -40.93 -3.39 -10.03
C LEU A 98 -42.42 -3.49 -10.32
N ASN A 99 -42.93 -2.79 -11.34
CA ASN A 99 -44.35 -2.80 -11.68
C ASN A 99 -44.80 -4.21 -12.08
N ASP A 100 -43.94 -4.96 -12.77
CA ASP A 100 -44.21 -6.35 -13.15
C ASP A 100 -44.22 -7.29 -11.94
N LEU A 101 -43.29 -7.08 -10.99
CA LEU A 101 -43.24 -7.86 -9.75
C LEU A 101 -44.47 -7.57 -8.88
N TYR A 102 -44.84 -6.30 -8.68
CA TYR A 102 -46.06 -5.93 -7.95
C TYR A 102 -47.32 -6.48 -8.62
N ARG A 103 -47.43 -6.38 -9.95
CA ARG A 103 -48.56 -6.93 -10.71
C ARG A 103 -48.71 -8.44 -10.47
N ARG A 104 -47.60 -9.19 -10.43
CA ARG A 104 -47.64 -10.63 -10.11
C ARG A 104 -48.15 -10.88 -8.69
N VAL A 105 -47.64 -10.17 -7.68
CA VAL A 105 -48.08 -10.29 -6.29
C VAL A 105 -49.58 -9.98 -6.15
N ILE A 106 -50.02 -8.85 -6.72
CA ILE A 106 -51.43 -8.42 -6.66
C ILE A 106 -52.35 -9.45 -7.34
N ASN A 107 -51.98 -9.93 -8.53
CA ASN A 107 -52.77 -10.93 -9.25
C ASN A 107 -52.88 -12.24 -8.49
N ARG A 108 -51.78 -12.72 -7.88
CA ARG A 108 -51.78 -13.94 -7.04
C ARG A 108 -52.60 -13.76 -5.77
N ASN A 109 -52.47 -12.62 -5.10
CA ASN A 109 -53.23 -12.32 -3.89
C ASN A 109 -54.73 -12.22 -4.17
N ASN A 110 -55.13 -11.51 -5.24
CA ASN A 110 -56.52 -11.42 -5.65
C ASN A 110 -57.10 -12.78 -6.06
N ARG A 111 -56.30 -13.63 -6.71
CA ARG A 111 -56.70 -15.00 -7.05
C ARG A 111 -56.88 -15.86 -5.81
N LEU A 112 -55.95 -15.81 -4.85
CA LEU A 112 -56.06 -16.52 -3.58
C LEU A 112 -57.31 -16.09 -2.81
N LYS A 113 -57.59 -14.77 -2.73
CA LYS A 113 -58.80 -14.24 -2.10
C LYS A 113 -60.07 -14.81 -2.73
N LYS A 114 -60.18 -14.78 -4.06
CA LYS A 114 -61.32 -15.37 -4.79
C LYS A 114 -61.47 -16.88 -4.53
N LEU A 115 -60.36 -17.61 -4.42
CA LEU A 115 -60.40 -19.06 -4.13
C LEU A 115 -60.87 -19.35 -2.70
N ILE A 116 -60.52 -18.49 -1.74
CA ILE A 116 -61.01 -18.58 -0.35
C ILE A 116 -62.52 -18.28 -0.31
N ASP A 117 -62.97 -17.23 -1.00
CA ASP A 117 -64.38 -16.84 -1.06
C ASP A 117 -65.26 -17.95 -1.67
N ILE A 118 -64.73 -18.71 -2.64
CA ILE A 118 -65.43 -19.82 -3.30
C ILE A 118 -65.26 -21.17 -2.54
N GLN A 119 -64.54 -21.18 -1.40
CA GLN A 119 -64.24 -22.40 -0.63
C GLN A 119 -63.59 -23.51 -1.50
N ALA A 120 -62.60 -23.13 -2.31
CA ALA A 120 -61.88 -24.08 -3.17
C ALA A 120 -61.12 -25.15 -2.35
N PRO A 121 -60.89 -26.35 -2.91
CA PRO A 121 -60.15 -27.41 -2.23
C PRO A 121 -58.76 -26.99 -1.71
N ASP A 122 -58.36 -27.52 -0.56
CA ASP A 122 -57.11 -27.19 0.14
C ASP A 122 -55.85 -27.33 -0.72
N VAL A 123 -55.82 -28.30 -1.64
CA VAL A 123 -54.68 -28.51 -2.53
C VAL A 123 -54.44 -27.28 -3.41
N ILE A 124 -55.51 -26.66 -3.91
CA ILE A 124 -55.46 -25.47 -4.76
C ILE A 124 -55.07 -24.24 -3.92
N LEU A 125 -55.67 -24.10 -2.73
CA LEU A 125 -55.31 -23.02 -1.80
C LEU A 125 -53.84 -23.08 -1.39
N ARG A 126 -53.32 -24.27 -1.06
CA ARG A 126 -51.90 -24.48 -0.72
C ARG A 126 -50.98 -24.13 -1.88
N ASN A 127 -51.33 -24.51 -3.10
CA ASN A 127 -50.54 -24.16 -4.28
C ASN A 127 -50.54 -22.64 -4.50
N GLU A 128 -51.69 -21.97 -4.40
CA GLU A 128 -51.75 -20.51 -4.61
C GLU A 128 -51.07 -19.73 -3.47
N LYS A 129 -51.17 -20.19 -2.21
CA LYS A 129 -50.36 -19.67 -1.09
C LYS A 129 -48.86 -19.80 -1.37
N ARG A 130 -48.40 -20.96 -1.88
CA ARG A 130 -47.01 -21.14 -2.31
C ARG A 130 -46.64 -20.15 -3.40
N MET A 131 -47.42 -20.06 -4.48
CA MET A 131 -47.16 -19.14 -5.60
C MET A 131 -47.13 -17.67 -5.18
N LEU A 132 -47.99 -17.27 -4.23
CA LEU A 132 -47.98 -15.93 -3.64
C LEU A 132 -46.66 -15.70 -2.89
N GLN A 133 -46.22 -16.65 -2.06
CA GLN A 133 -44.91 -16.55 -1.38
C GLN A 133 -43.77 -16.39 -2.39
N GLU A 134 -43.76 -17.14 -3.50
CA GLU A 134 -42.69 -17.00 -4.51
C GLU A 134 -42.71 -15.63 -5.20
N ALA A 135 -43.90 -15.08 -5.46
CA ALA A 135 -44.04 -13.75 -6.05
C ALA A 135 -43.56 -12.65 -5.08
N VAL A 136 -43.83 -12.80 -3.78
CA VAL A 136 -43.38 -11.88 -2.73
C VAL A 136 -41.86 -11.98 -2.56
N ASP A 137 -41.31 -13.19 -2.49
CA ASP A 137 -39.86 -13.40 -2.42
C ASP A 137 -39.15 -12.77 -3.62
N ALA A 138 -39.69 -12.93 -4.83
CA ALA A 138 -39.14 -12.33 -6.04
C ALA A 138 -39.22 -10.79 -6.06
N LEU A 139 -40.22 -10.20 -5.40
CA LEU A 139 -40.32 -8.75 -5.23
C LEU A 139 -39.20 -8.21 -4.34
N PHE A 140 -38.92 -8.88 -3.21
CA PHE A 140 -37.90 -8.46 -2.24
C PHE A 140 -36.48 -8.82 -2.70
N ASP A 141 -36.23 -10.07 -3.10
CA ASP A 141 -34.94 -10.53 -3.63
C ASP A 141 -35.11 -11.66 -4.67
N ASN A 142 -35.12 -11.27 -5.94
CA ASN A 142 -35.30 -12.19 -7.07
C ASN A 142 -34.11 -13.14 -7.29
N GLY A 143 -32.94 -12.84 -6.72
CA GLY A 143 -31.71 -13.62 -6.93
C GLY A 143 -31.51 -14.78 -5.96
N ARG A 144 -32.29 -14.85 -4.88
CA ARG A 144 -32.04 -15.81 -3.78
C ARG A 144 -32.55 -17.23 -4.06
N ARG A 145 -33.46 -17.39 -5.02
CA ARG A 145 -34.01 -18.68 -5.45
C ARG A 145 -33.32 -19.19 -6.72
N THR A 146 -33.31 -20.51 -6.92
CA THR A 146 -32.65 -21.20 -8.06
C THR A 146 -33.09 -20.69 -9.43
N HIS A 147 -34.35 -20.26 -9.55
CA HIS A 147 -34.91 -19.67 -10.77
C HIS A 147 -35.39 -18.25 -10.53
N SER A 148 -34.65 -17.28 -11.05
CA SER A 148 -35.04 -15.88 -11.08
C SER A 148 -36.25 -15.67 -12.00
N VAL A 149 -37.20 -14.86 -11.58
CA VAL A 149 -38.29 -14.39 -12.43
C VAL A 149 -37.74 -13.49 -13.53
N ARG A 150 -38.05 -13.84 -14.79
CA ARG A 150 -37.60 -13.12 -15.99
C ARG A 150 -38.76 -12.39 -16.67
N GLY A 151 -38.44 -11.26 -17.29
CA GLY A 151 -39.36 -10.53 -18.18
C GLY A 151 -39.31 -11.06 -19.62
N ASP A 152 -40.02 -10.39 -20.52
CA ASP A 152 -40.12 -10.77 -21.95
C ASP A 152 -38.76 -10.80 -22.67
N SER A 153 -37.81 -9.96 -22.20
CA SER A 153 -36.43 -9.90 -22.70
C SER A 153 -35.50 -11.00 -22.15
N LYS A 154 -36.03 -12.02 -21.45
CA LYS A 154 -35.28 -13.10 -20.77
C LYS A 154 -34.26 -12.64 -19.71
N ARG A 155 -34.14 -11.34 -19.46
CA ARG A 155 -33.37 -10.77 -18.34
C ARG A 155 -34.14 -10.97 -17.02
N PRO A 156 -33.44 -11.22 -15.89
CA PRO A 156 -34.08 -11.23 -14.58
C PRO A 156 -34.61 -9.82 -14.26
N LEU A 157 -35.81 -9.75 -13.70
CA LEU A 157 -36.39 -8.50 -13.23
C LEU A 157 -35.63 -8.00 -11.99
N LYS A 158 -35.35 -6.69 -11.92
CA LYS A 158 -34.71 -6.08 -10.75
C LYS A 158 -35.68 -6.04 -9.56
N SER A 159 -35.26 -6.63 -8.43
CA SER A 159 -35.99 -6.62 -7.15
C SER A 159 -35.68 -5.38 -6.30
N LEU A 160 -36.39 -5.23 -5.17
CA LEU A 160 -36.11 -4.16 -4.20
C LEU A 160 -34.69 -4.21 -3.65
N SER A 161 -34.20 -5.41 -3.33
CA SER A 161 -32.83 -5.59 -2.85
C SER A 161 -31.81 -5.25 -3.93
N ASP A 162 -32.08 -5.55 -5.21
CA ASP A 162 -31.19 -5.20 -6.33
C ASP A 162 -31.06 -3.70 -6.57
N LEU A 163 -32.07 -2.91 -6.18
CA LEU A 163 -32.00 -1.45 -6.23
C LEU A 163 -31.11 -0.87 -5.13
N LEU A 164 -30.89 -1.61 -4.04
CA LEU A 164 -30.03 -1.19 -2.93
C LEU A 164 -28.61 -1.73 -3.06
N LYS A 165 -28.45 -3.01 -3.44
CA LYS A 165 -27.16 -3.72 -3.47
C LYS A 165 -26.39 -3.55 -4.78
N GLY A 166 -25.08 -3.76 -4.71
CA GLY A 166 -24.20 -3.81 -5.88
C GLY A 166 -23.75 -2.43 -6.38
N LYS A 167 -22.96 -2.43 -7.47
CA LYS A 167 -22.36 -1.19 -8.03
C LYS A 167 -23.40 -0.22 -8.59
N GLN A 168 -24.51 -0.74 -9.13
CA GLN A 168 -25.65 0.05 -9.62
C GLN A 168 -26.70 0.35 -8.54
N GLY A 169 -26.47 -0.11 -7.30
CA GLY A 169 -27.39 0.13 -6.19
C GLY A 169 -27.35 1.60 -5.74
N ARG A 170 -28.44 2.06 -5.12
CA ARG A 170 -28.62 3.45 -4.69
C ARG A 170 -27.48 3.97 -3.81
N PHE A 171 -27.04 3.19 -2.82
CA PHE A 171 -25.95 3.59 -1.91
C PHE A 171 -24.68 4.00 -2.66
N ARG A 172 -24.31 3.27 -3.73
CA ARG A 172 -23.05 3.51 -4.44
C ARG A 172 -23.20 4.45 -5.64
N GLN A 173 -24.22 4.25 -6.47
CA GLN A 173 -24.34 4.98 -7.74
C GLN A 173 -25.06 6.33 -7.61
N ASN A 174 -25.93 6.50 -6.60
CA ASN A 174 -26.80 7.66 -6.49
C ASN A 174 -26.61 8.47 -5.21
N LEU A 175 -26.12 7.86 -4.12
CA LEU A 175 -25.91 8.55 -2.85
C LEU A 175 -24.45 9.01 -2.72
N LEU A 176 -23.48 8.09 -2.85
CA LEU A 176 -22.06 8.43 -2.81
C LEU A 176 -21.55 9.00 -4.14
N GLY A 177 -21.93 8.40 -5.26
CA GLY A 177 -21.75 8.98 -6.59
C GLY A 177 -23.01 9.75 -6.99
N LYS A 178 -22.87 10.99 -7.47
CA LYS A 178 -23.99 11.79 -7.98
C LYS A 178 -23.57 12.49 -9.28
N ARG A 179 -24.55 12.71 -10.16
CA ARG A 179 -24.38 13.70 -11.23
C ARG A 179 -24.58 15.08 -10.62
N VAL A 180 -23.72 16.01 -10.97
CA VAL A 180 -23.67 17.35 -10.39
C VAL A 180 -23.86 18.35 -11.50
N ASP A 181 -24.78 19.30 -11.30
CA ASP A 181 -24.93 20.45 -12.19
C ASP A 181 -23.72 21.40 -12.08
N TYR A 182 -23.64 22.43 -12.92
CA TYR A 182 -22.50 23.37 -12.94
C TYR A 182 -21.14 22.68 -13.09
N SER A 183 -21.13 21.63 -13.91
CA SER A 183 -19.94 20.87 -14.24
C SER A 183 -19.78 20.67 -15.75
N GLY A 184 -18.53 20.56 -16.19
CA GLY A 184 -18.16 20.36 -17.60
C GLY A 184 -16.96 19.45 -17.72
N ARG A 185 -16.69 18.92 -18.91
CA ARG A 185 -15.44 18.17 -19.18
C ARG A 185 -14.89 18.52 -20.56
N SER A 186 -13.57 18.58 -20.68
CA SER A 186 -12.90 18.70 -21.97
C SER A 186 -11.51 18.07 -21.93
N VAL A 187 -10.92 17.92 -23.11
CA VAL A 187 -9.53 17.49 -23.29
C VAL A 187 -8.59 18.55 -22.72
N ILE A 188 -7.54 18.11 -22.05
CA ILE A 188 -6.50 19.00 -21.52
C ILE A 188 -5.38 19.23 -22.52
N VAL A 189 -4.83 20.44 -22.51
CA VAL A 189 -3.63 20.83 -23.25
C VAL A 189 -2.69 21.60 -22.34
N VAL A 190 -1.42 21.67 -22.71
CA VAL A 190 -0.42 22.37 -21.92
C VAL A 190 -0.62 23.89 -21.98
N GLY A 191 -0.52 24.57 -20.83
CA GLY A 191 -0.54 26.04 -20.72
C GLY A 191 0.71 26.56 -20.00
N PRO A 192 1.87 26.62 -20.66
CA PRO A 192 3.13 27.03 -20.03
C PRO A 192 3.15 28.49 -19.56
N GLU A 193 2.32 29.36 -20.15
CA GLU A 193 2.17 30.77 -19.82
C GLU A 193 1.38 31.04 -18.52
N LEU A 194 0.59 30.07 -18.07
CA LEU A 194 -0.23 30.19 -16.88
C LEU A 194 0.63 30.22 -15.62
N LYS A 195 0.16 30.87 -14.56
CA LYS A 195 0.73 30.73 -13.21
C LYS A 195 0.24 29.45 -12.54
N ILE A 196 0.90 28.99 -11.48
CA ILE A 196 0.56 27.70 -10.84
C ILE A 196 -0.90 27.62 -10.34
N TYR A 197 -1.45 28.75 -9.89
CA TYR A 197 -2.81 28.84 -9.34
C TYR A 197 -3.88 29.12 -10.41
N GLN A 198 -3.49 29.21 -11.68
CA GLN A 198 -4.38 29.52 -12.80
C GLN A 198 -4.64 28.31 -13.69
N CYS A 199 -5.79 28.29 -14.35
CA CYS A 199 -6.10 27.33 -15.41
C CYS A 199 -6.78 28.02 -16.58
N GLY A 200 -6.59 27.51 -17.80
CA GLY A 200 -7.27 28.06 -18.98
C GLY A 200 -8.63 27.42 -19.19
N LEU A 201 -9.70 28.22 -19.10
CA LEU A 201 -11.09 27.77 -19.33
C LEU A 201 -11.61 28.27 -20.68
N PRO A 202 -12.10 27.37 -21.57
CA PRO A 202 -12.69 27.78 -22.84
C PRO A 202 -13.86 28.75 -22.67
N LYS A 203 -13.88 29.83 -23.46
CA LYS A 203 -14.94 30.85 -23.43
C LYS A 203 -16.37 30.27 -23.46
N ASN A 204 -16.65 29.35 -24.39
CA ASN A 204 -17.99 28.75 -24.51
C ASN A 204 -18.35 27.87 -23.31
N MET A 205 -17.35 27.24 -22.69
CA MET A 205 -17.56 26.44 -21.48
C MET A 205 -17.84 27.36 -20.29
N ALA A 206 -17.05 28.41 -20.12
CA ALA A 206 -17.25 29.42 -19.08
C ALA A 206 -18.65 30.07 -19.18
N LEU A 207 -19.08 30.43 -20.40
CA LEU A 207 -20.39 31.03 -20.64
C LEU A 207 -21.55 30.16 -20.16
N GLU A 208 -21.52 28.85 -20.44
CA GLU A 208 -22.57 27.93 -19.99
C GLU A 208 -22.49 27.62 -18.49
N LEU A 209 -21.28 27.49 -17.95
CA LEU A 209 -21.08 27.18 -16.53
C LEU A 209 -21.48 28.37 -15.62
N PHE A 210 -21.13 29.60 -15.98
CA PHE A 210 -21.42 30.82 -15.21
C PHE A 210 -22.74 31.50 -15.58
N LYS A 211 -23.57 30.86 -16.41
CA LYS A 211 -24.79 31.44 -16.98
C LYS A 211 -25.73 32.12 -15.97
N PRO A 212 -26.02 31.56 -14.78
CA PRO A 212 -26.88 32.24 -13.81
C PRO A 212 -26.25 33.52 -13.25
N PHE A 213 -24.94 33.50 -12.97
CA PHE A 213 -24.20 34.65 -12.44
C PHE A 213 -24.16 35.80 -13.45
N ILE A 214 -23.96 35.48 -14.73
CA ILE A 214 -23.99 36.46 -15.82
C ILE A 214 -25.38 37.11 -15.91
N ILE A 215 -26.45 36.31 -15.84
CA ILE A 215 -27.83 36.82 -15.90
C ILE A 215 -28.11 37.78 -14.74
N MET A 216 -27.68 37.42 -13.53
CA MET A 216 -27.84 38.26 -12.34
C MET A 216 -27.06 39.57 -12.46
N LYS A 217 -25.79 39.53 -12.85
CA LYS A 217 -24.94 40.73 -13.02
C LYS A 217 -25.43 41.65 -14.15
N LEU A 218 -25.98 41.10 -15.23
CA LEU A 218 -26.58 41.88 -16.32
C LEU A 218 -27.80 42.69 -15.84
N GLU A 219 -28.59 42.11 -14.94
CA GLU A 219 -29.75 42.78 -14.32
C GLU A 219 -29.29 43.83 -13.30
N GLU A 220 -28.33 43.49 -12.43
CA GLU A 220 -27.74 44.39 -11.42
C GLU A 220 -27.14 45.65 -12.06
N LYS A 221 -26.42 45.50 -13.18
CA LYS A 221 -25.83 46.63 -13.93
C LYS A 221 -26.83 47.37 -14.82
N GLY A 222 -28.09 46.92 -14.89
CA GLY A 222 -29.15 47.58 -15.65
C GLY A 222 -29.08 47.43 -17.18
N TYR A 223 -28.25 46.52 -17.72
CA TYR A 223 -28.22 46.23 -19.16
C TYR A 223 -29.54 45.62 -19.67
N VAL A 224 -30.26 44.92 -18.78
CA VAL A 224 -31.54 44.28 -19.05
C VAL A 224 -32.47 44.41 -17.86
N GLN A 225 -33.77 44.57 -18.14
CA GLN A 225 -34.81 44.67 -17.12
C GLN A 225 -35.46 43.32 -16.76
N THR A 226 -35.18 42.26 -17.53
CA THR A 226 -35.80 40.94 -17.29
C THR A 226 -34.81 39.82 -17.58
N VAL A 227 -34.89 38.74 -16.79
CA VAL A 227 -34.13 37.48 -16.99
C VAL A 227 -34.29 36.91 -18.40
N LYS A 228 -35.48 37.03 -19.01
CA LYS A 228 -35.72 36.53 -20.37
C LYS A 228 -34.95 37.32 -21.43
N SER A 229 -34.84 38.64 -21.26
CA SER A 229 -34.00 39.48 -22.11
C SER A 229 -32.51 39.20 -21.87
N ALA A 230 -32.10 39.02 -20.61
CA ALA A 230 -30.74 38.61 -20.25
C ALA A 230 -30.34 37.31 -20.96
N LYS A 231 -31.18 36.28 -20.88
CA LYS A 231 -30.95 34.99 -21.53
C LYS A 231 -30.77 35.12 -23.05
N LYS A 232 -31.56 35.99 -23.71
CA LYS A 232 -31.41 36.28 -25.15
C LYS A 232 -30.10 37.01 -25.49
N LEU A 233 -29.58 37.87 -24.60
CA LEU A 233 -28.29 38.52 -24.80
C LEU A 233 -27.14 37.51 -24.66
N VAL A 234 -27.21 36.64 -23.64
CA VAL A 234 -26.24 35.57 -23.42
C VAL A 234 -26.21 34.60 -24.61
N GLU A 235 -27.37 34.16 -25.10
CA GLU A 235 -27.48 33.28 -26.29
C GLU A 235 -26.96 33.94 -27.58
N ARG A 236 -26.88 35.27 -27.63
CA ARG A 236 -26.36 36.03 -28.77
C ARG A 236 -24.88 36.40 -28.63
N GLU A 237 -24.24 36.01 -27.53
CA GLU A 237 -22.80 36.23 -27.26
C GLU A 237 -22.36 37.69 -27.46
N ARG A 238 -23.19 38.61 -26.98
CA ARG A 238 -22.96 40.06 -27.07
C ARG A 238 -21.69 40.49 -26.31
N PRO A 239 -20.92 41.49 -26.78
CA PRO A 239 -19.68 41.95 -26.14
C PRO A 239 -19.80 42.19 -24.63
N GLU A 240 -20.90 42.80 -24.20
CA GLU A 240 -21.19 43.15 -22.80
C GLU A 240 -21.22 41.91 -21.88
N VAL A 241 -21.50 40.73 -22.43
CA VAL A 241 -21.49 39.46 -21.70
C VAL A 241 -20.07 39.01 -21.36
N TRP A 242 -19.10 39.28 -22.24
CA TRP A 242 -17.71 38.90 -22.03
C TRP A 242 -17.06 39.76 -20.95
N ASP A 243 -17.34 41.05 -20.93
CA ASP A 243 -16.85 41.98 -19.90
C ASP A 243 -17.35 41.57 -18.50
N ILE A 244 -18.63 41.20 -18.38
CA ILE A 244 -19.22 40.70 -17.12
C ILE A 244 -18.64 39.33 -16.74
N LEU A 245 -18.42 38.46 -17.71
CA LEU A 245 -17.86 37.14 -17.45
C LEU A 245 -16.42 37.25 -16.93
N GLU A 246 -15.62 38.16 -17.46
CA GLU A 246 -14.24 38.39 -17.00
C GLU A 246 -14.21 38.92 -15.56
N GLU A 247 -15.10 39.85 -15.21
CA GLU A 247 -15.28 40.34 -13.83
C GLU A 247 -15.69 39.24 -12.85
N ILE A 248 -16.65 38.38 -13.23
CA ILE A 248 -17.10 37.27 -12.37
C ILE A 248 -15.96 36.27 -12.13
N ILE A 249 -15.14 36.01 -13.15
CA ILE A 249 -14.10 34.99 -13.12
C ILE A 249 -12.90 35.42 -12.27
N GLU A 250 -12.62 36.72 -12.16
CA GLU A 250 -11.40 37.23 -11.50
C GLU A 250 -11.27 36.76 -10.04
N ASP A 251 -12.37 36.74 -9.28
CA ASP A 251 -12.36 36.33 -7.87
C ASP A 251 -13.03 34.96 -7.59
N HIS A 252 -13.37 34.21 -8.65
CA HIS A 252 -14.13 32.96 -8.50
C HIS A 252 -13.29 31.71 -8.81
N PRO A 253 -12.84 30.95 -7.78
CA PRO A 253 -12.09 29.73 -8.00
C PRO A 253 -12.97 28.63 -8.62
N ILE A 254 -12.37 27.78 -9.45
CA ILE A 254 -13.01 26.58 -10.00
C ILE A 254 -12.22 25.33 -9.61
N LEU A 255 -12.91 24.20 -9.51
CA LEU A 255 -12.29 22.91 -9.18
C LEU A 255 -12.03 22.12 -10.45
N LEU A 256 -10.79 21.70 -10.65
CA LEU A 256 -10.41 20.74 -11.69
C LEU A 256 -10.24 19.35 -11.08
N ASN A 257 -10.79 18.35 -11.74
CA ASN A 257 -10.74 16.95 -11.32
C ASN A 257 -10.29 16.03 -12.46
N ARG A 258 -9.30 15.17 -12.20
CA ARG A 258 -8.93 14.05 -13.09
C ARG A 258 -9.39 12.72 -12.48
N ALA A 259 -10.26 12.02 -13.21
CA ALA A 259 -10.72 10.69 -12.81
C ALA A 259 -9.80 9.59 -13.38
N PRO A 260 -9.51 8.52 -12.62
CA PRO A 260 -9.93 8.24 -11.24
C PRO A 260 -9.11 9.00 -10.19
N THR A 261 -9.79 9.60 -9.21
CA THR A 261 -9.16 10.33 -8.10
C THR A 261 -8.65 9.35 -7.04
N LEU A 262 -7.36 9.00 -7.09
CA LEU A 262 -6.74 8.05 -6.13
C LEU A 262 -6.26 8.73 -4.84
N HIS A 263 -5.99 10.03 -4.89
CA HIS A 263 -5.50 10.85 -3.77
C HIS A 263 -6.07 12.26 -3.88
N ARG A 264 -6.03 13.03 -2.79
CA ARG A 264 -6.62 14.37 -2.71
C ARG A 264 -6.17 15.35 -3.79
N LEU A 265 -4.91 15.29 -4.24
CA LEU A 265 -4.39 16.21 -5.26
C LEU A 265 -4.95 15.95 -6.67
N GLY A 266 -5.72 14.88 -6.87
CA GLY A 266 -6.49 14.66 -8.10
C GLY A 266 -7.67 15.62 -8.24
N ILE A 267 -7.96 16.44 -7.21
CA ILE A 267 -8.87 17.59 -7.26
C ILE A 267 -8.15 18.80 -6.68
N GLN A 268 -8.05 19.89 -7.45
CA GLN A 268 -7.46 21.14 -6.97
C GLN A 268 -8.27 22.34 -7.49
N ALA A 269 -8.20 23.45 -6.77
CA ALA A 269 -8.80 24.72 -7.15
C ALA A 269 -7.82 25.57 -7.96
N PHE A 270 -8.36 26.31 -8.93
CA PHE A 270 -7.64 27.24 -9.79
C PHE A 270 -8.50 28.46 -10.10
N TYR A 271 -7.86 29.59 -10.40
CA TYR A 271 -8.53 30.74 -10.99
C TYR A 271 -8.62 30.56 -12.52
N PRO A 272 -9.82 30.69 -13.11
CA PRO A 272 -9.96 30.57 -14.56
C PRO A 272 -9.34 31.76 -15.29
N VAL A 273 -8.69 31.47 -16.42
CA VAL A 273 -8.28 32.45 -17.43
C VAL A 273 -9.01 32.10 -18.71
N LEU A 274 -9.73 33.05 -19.30
CA LEU A 274 -10.48 32.81 -20.53
C LEU A 274 -9.53 32.50 -21.69
N VAL A 275 -9.72 31.35 -22.32
CA VAL A 275 -8.92 30.93 -23.49
C VAL A 275 -9.80 30.65 -24.70
N GLU A 276 -9.22 30.86 -25.89
CA GLU A 276 -9.83 30.47 -27.15
C GLU A 276 -9.76 28.95 -27.38
N GLY A 277 -10.75 28.43 -28.10
CA GLY A 277 -10.86 27.01 -28.43
C GLY A 277 -11.81 26.24 -27.51
N LYS A 278 -11.61 24.92 -27.42
CA LYS A 278 -12.48 24.01 -26.64
C LYS A 278 -11.75 23.20 -25.57
N ALA A 279 -10.42 23.30 -25.51
CA ALA A 279 -9.59 22.51 -24.59
C ALA A 279 -9.25 23.30 -23.33
N ILE A 280 -9.18 22.61 -22.20
CA ILE A 280 -8.75 23.19 -20.92
C ILE A 280 -7.23 23.29 -20.93
N ARG A 281 -6.67 24.46 -20.63
CA ARG A 281 -5.21 24.60 -20.48
C ARG A 281 -4.80 24.33 -19.04
N LEU A 282 -3.88 23.39 -18.84
CA LEU A 282 -3.39 23.01 -17.53
C LEU A 282 -1.94 23.45 -17.34
N HIS A 283 -1.63 23.89 -16.13
CA HIS A 283 -0.28 24.28 -15.74
C HIS A 283 0.67 23.06 -15.70
N PRO A 284 1.89 23.10 -16.30
CA PRO A 284 2.78 21.94 -16.37
C PRO A 284 3.22 21.34 -15.03
N LEU A 285 3.43 22.16 -14.00
CA LEU A 285 3.88 21.68 -12.67
C LEU A 285 2.81 20.91 -11.90
N VAL A 286 1.52 21.08 -12.22
CA VAL A 286 0.43 20.34 -11.55
C VAL A 286 0.12 19.01 -12.24
N CYS A 287 0.63 18.78 -13.45
CA CYS A 287 0.44 17.53 -14.18
C CYS A 287 0.92 16.32 -13.39
N ALA A 288 2.03 16.44 -12.64
CA ALA A 288 2.52 15.38 -11.77
C ALA A 288 1.53 15.03 -10.65
N ALA A 289 0.86 16.05 -10.08
CA ALA A 289 -0.14 15.87 -9.03
C ALA A 289 -1.44 15.22 -9.56
N PHE A 290 -1.87 15.55 -10.77
CA PHE A 290 -3.01 14.89 -11.41
C PHE A 290 -2.65 13.54 -12.05
N ASN A 291 -1.35 13.20 -12.13
CA ASN A 291 -0.81 12.14 -12.97
C ASN A 291 -1.33 12.22 -14.43
N ALA A 292 -1.41 13.44 -14.94
CA ALA A 292 -2.05 13.78 -16.21
C ALA A 292 -1.05 13.81 -17.37
N ASP A 293 -1.45 13.19 -18.49
CA ASP A 293 -0.70 13.19 -19.74
C ASP A 293 -1.48 13.95 -20.82
N PHE A 294 -0.80 14.43 -21.87
CA PHE A 294 -1.41 15.21 -22.95
C PHE A 294 -1.69 14.38 -24.22
N ASP A 295 -2.10 13.12 -24.06
CA ASP A 295 -2.38 12.18 -25.15
C ASP A 295 -3.88 12.05 -25.50
N GLY A 296 -4.73 12.88 -24.88
CA GLY A 296 -6.18 12.87 -25.07
C GLY A 296 -6.97 12.77 -23.75
N ASP A 297 -6.28 12.79 -22.62
CA ASP A 297 -6.88 12.88 -21.29
C ASP A 297 -7.87 14.04 -21.17
N GLN A 298 -8.86 13.83 -20.32
CA GLN A 298 -9.93 14.79 -20.08
C GLN A 298 -10.03 15.08 -18.59
N MET A 299 -10.27 16.35 -18.25
CA MET A 299 -10.55 16.77 -16.89
C MET A 299 -11.97 17.34 -16.78
N ALA A 300 -12.56 17.15 -15.62
CA ALA A 300 -13.84 17.74 -15.26
C ALA A 300 -13.60 19.07 -14.52
N VAL A 301 -14.49 20.03 -14.75
CA VAL A 301 -14.55 21.34 -14.09
C VAL A 301 -15.81 21.36 -13.23
N HIS A 302 -15.72 21.88 -12.01
CA HIS A 302 -16.85 22.14 -11.11
C HIS A 302 -16.77 23.57 -10.56
N ILE A 303 -17.91 24.25 -10.48
CA ILE A 303 -18.01 25.60 -9.91
C ILE A 303 -18.49 25.53 -8.44
N PRO A 304 -17.72 26.02 -7.47
CA PRO A 304 -18.19 26.21 -6.10
C PRO A 304 -19.19 27.38 -6.04
N LEU A 305 -20.45 27.11 -5.70
CA LEU A 305 -21.50 28.13 -5.75
C LEU A 305 -21.61 28.95 -4.47
N SER A 306 -21.61 28.31 -3.29
CA SER A 306 -21.76 29.01 -2.01
C SER A 306 -20.49 29.79 -1.65
N PHE A 307 -20.64 30.81 -0.81
CA PHE A 307 -19.52 31.62 -0.35
C PHE A 307 -18.51 30.78 0.46
N GLU A 308 -19.01 29.90 1.32
CA GLU A 308 -18.20 29.00 2.14
C GLU A 308 -17.40 28.03 1.25
N ALA A 309 -18.02 27.49 0.19
CA ALA A 309 -17.34 26.59 -0.75
C ALA A 309 -16.25 27.31 -1.55
N GLN A 310 -16.45 28.58 -1.90
CA GLN A 310 -15.44 29.40 -2.57
C GLN A 310 -14.26 29.70 -1.64
N LEU A 311 -14.53 30.04 -0.37
CA LEU A 311 -13.50 30.24 0.65
C LEU A 311 -12.72 28.94 0.93
N GLU A 312 -13.40 27.82 1.08
CA GLU A 312 -12.77 26.51 1.28
C GLU A 312 -11.87 26.14 0.09
N ALA A 313 -12.36 26.37 -1.14
CA ALA A 313 -11.56 26.16 -2.34
C ALA A 313 -10.30 27.03 -2.37
N ARG A 314 -10.40 28.30 -1.96
CA ARG A 314 -9.30 29.27 -1.93
C ARG A 314 -8.27 28.95 -0.84
N MET A 315 -8.71 28.62 0.36
CA MET A 315 -7.83 28.38 1.51
C MET A 315 -7.21 26.98 1.48
N LEU A 316 -7.98 25.94 1.15
CA LEU A 316 -7.53 24.56 1.30
C LEU A 316 -7.14 23.90 -0.03
N MET A 317 -7.91 24.14 -1.10
CA MET A 317 -7.80 23.35 -2.34
C MET A 317 -6.95 24.01 -3.43
N LEU A 318 -6.58 25.28 -3.28
CA LEU A 318 -5.81 26.02 -4.27
C LEU A 318 -4.48 25.31 -4.56
N ALA A 319 -4.12 25.20 -5.84
CA ALA A 319 -2.92 24.47 -6.25
C ALA A 319 -1.62 25.03 -5.62
N SER A 320 -1.57 26.35 -5.36
CA SER A 320 -0.46 27.00 -4.67
C SER A 320 -0.27 26.55 -3.21
N ASN A 321 -1.31 26.05 -2.55
CA ASN A 321 -1.23 25.61 -1.15
C ASN A 321 -0.85 24.14 -1.05
N ASN A 322 -0.92 23.39 -2.15
CA ASN A 322 -0.77 21.94 -2.20
C ASN A 322 0.49 21.52 -3.00
N LEU A 323 1.66 21.99 -2.56
CA LEU A 323 2.95 21.73 -3.24
C LEU A 323 3.64 20.44 -2.81
N LEU A 324 3.25 19.85 -1.68
CA LEU A 324 3.89 18.69 -1.07
C LEU A 324 2.99 17.44 -1.13
N LEU A 325 3.62 16.27 -1.16
CA LEU A 325 2.94 14.98 -1.07
C LEU A 325 2.54 14.67 0.38
N PRO A 326 1.26 14.36 0.66
CA PRO A 326 0.82 13.94 1.99
C PRO A 326 1.46 12.63 2.50
N SER A 327 1.98 11.80 1.60
CA SER A 327 2.57 10.50 1.94
C SER A 327 3.98 10.59 2.54
N SER A 328 4.77 11.58 2.11
CA SER A 328 6.21 11.66 2.39
C SER A 328 6.73 13.07 2.68
N GLY A 329 5.95 14.12 2.43
CA GLY A 329 6.38 15.52 2.58
C GLY A 329 7.33 16.01 1.49
N ARG A 330 7.54 15.20 0.44
CA ARG A 330 8.34 15.61 -0.72
C ARG A 330 7.55 16.53 -1.64
N PRO A 331 8.20 17.49 -2.33
CA PRO A 331 7.51 18.32 -3.31
C PRO A 331 6.94 17.48 -4.46
N ILE A 332 5.66 17.67 -4.77
CA ILE A 332 5.03 17.10 -5.97
C ILE A 332 5.15 18.05 -7.16
N ALA A 333 5.09 19.36 -6.90
CA ALA A 333 5.21 20.42 -7.88
C ALA A 333 6.68 20.67 -8.23
N VAL A 334 7.34 19.65 -8.77
CA VAL A 334 8.75 19.70 -9.19
C VAL A 334 8.81 19.86 -10.71
N PRO A 335 9.78 20.65 -11.24
CA PRO A 335 10.06 20.66 -12.66
C PRO A 335 10.23 19.24 -13.21
N SER A 336 9.57 18.96 -14.33
CA SER A 336 9.56 17.64 -14.95
C SER A 336 10.12 17.72 -16.38
N GLN A 337 10.69 16.59 -16.82
CA GLN A 337 11.14 16.36 -18.20
C GLN A 337 11.95 17.54 -18.77
N ASP A 338 11.40 18.25 -19.75
CA ASP A 338 12.05 19.34 -20.50
C ASP A 338 12.57 20.47 -19.59
N MET A 339 11.81 20.82 -18.55
CA MET A 339 12.23 21.86 -17.59
C MET A 339 13.52 21.46 -16.87
N VAL A 340 13.66 20.17 -16.53
CA VAL A 340 14.86 19.62 -15.89
C VAL A 340 16.03 19.62 -16.88
N ILE A 341 15.80 19.25 -18.15
CA ILE A 341 16.85 19.28 -19.18
C ILE A 341 17.39 20.69 -19.36
N GLY A 342 16.51 21.70 -19.41
CA GLY A 342 16.91 23.10 -19.52
C GLY A 342 17.76 23.57 -18.35
N CYS A 343 17.34 23.28 -17.11
CA CYS A 343 18.10 23.63 -15.91
C CYS A 343 19.44 22.87 -15.82
N TYR A 344 19.44 21.59 -16.18
CA TYR A 344 20.63 20.75 -16.21
C TYR A 344 21.64 21.25 -17.23
N TYR A 345 21.19 21.56 -18.46
CA TYR A 345 22.03 22.14 -19.50
C TYR A 345 22.64 23.45 -19.04
N LEU A 346 21.81 24.37 -18.52
CA LEU A 346 22.25 25.68 -18.02
C LEU A 346 23.34 25.58 -16.93
N THR A 347 23.23 24.61 -16.03
CA THR A 347 24.14 24.49 -14.87
C THR A 347 25.36 23.58 -15.11
N LYS A 348 25.42 22.90 -16.26
CA LYS A 348 26.54 22.03 -16.64
C LYS A 348 27.74 22.84 -17.12
N THR A 349 28.94 22.38 -16.79
CA THR A 349 30.21 23.01 -17.19
C THR A 349 30.89 22.24 -18.31
N LYS A 350 31.65 22.93 -19.16
CA LYS A 350 32.42 22.37 -20.26
C LYS A 350 33.88 22.83 -20.17
N SER A 351 34.81 21.99 -20.59
CA SER A 351 36.25 22.31 -20.60
C SER A 351 36.72 22.70 -22.00
N GLY A 352 37.65 23.65 -22.09
CA GLY A 352 38.22 24.14 -23.34
C GLY A 352 37.34 25.17 -24.07
N VAL A 353 36.50 25.91 -23.34
CA VAL A 353 35.57 26.91 -23.91
C VAL A 353 36.04 28.34 -23.64
N LYS A 354 35.50 29.30 -24.41
CA LYS A 354 35.87 30.71 -24.34
C LYS A 354 35.56 31.28 -22.96
N GLY A 355 36.56 31.91 -22.34
CA GLY A 355 36.44 32.56 -21.03
C GLY A 355 36.70 31.64 -19.83
N GLU A 356 37.21 30.42 -20.03
CA GLU A 356 37.65 29.54 -18.95
C GLU A 356 38.78 30.17 -18.12
N GLY A 357 38.65 30.11 -16.80
CA GLY A 357 39.61 30.66 -15.83
C GLY A 357 39.53 32.17 -15.61
N MET A 358 38.62 32.89 -16.30
CA MET A 358 38.40 34.31 -16.06
C MET A 358 37.85 34.56 -14.65
N THR A 359 38.24 35.69 -14.07
CA THR A 359 37.81 36.10 -12.72
C THR A 359 36.98 37.37 -12.83
N PHE A 360 35.82 37.37 -12.17
CA PHE A 360 34.84 38.46 -12.20
C PHE A 360 34.58 38.99 -10.78
N TYR A 361 34.37 40.30 -10.68
CA TYR A 361 34.12 40.99 -9.43
C TYR A 361 32.67 40.88 -8.96
N SER A 362 31.71 40.79 -9.89
CA SER A 362 30.28 40.74 -9.56
C SER A 362 29.49 39.83 -10.50
N ARG A 363 28.26 39.46 -10.09
CA ARG A 363 27.33 38.68 -10.91
C ARG A 363 26.97 39.42 -12.21
N ASP A 364 26.76 40.74 -12.13
CA ASP A 364 26.38 41.57 -13.27
C ASP A 364 27.49 41.65 -14.32
N GLU A 365 28.75 41.63 -13.90
CA GLU A 365 29.90 41.61 -14.81
C GLU A 365 29.95 40.30 -15.62
N VAL A 366 29.63 39.16 -14.99
CA VAL A 366 29.54 37.86 -15.69
C VAL A 366 28.43 37.89 -16.72
N LEU A 367 27.26 38.44 -16.36
CA LEU A 367 26.12 38.55 -17.27
C LEU A 367 26.42 39.48 -18.44
N ALA A 368 27.06 40.62 -18.19
CA ALA A 368 27.51 41.52 -19.24
C ALA A 368 28.56 40.87 -20.15
N ALA A 369 29.50 40.10 -19.59
CA ALA A 369 30.51 39.39 -20.37
C ALA A 369 29.89 38.28 -21.24
N HIS A 370 28.89 37.57 -20.72
CA HIS A 370 28.13 36.58 -21.47
C HIS A 370 27.28 37.23 -22.59
N ALA A 371 26.58 38.32 -22.29
CA ALA A 371 25.78 39.06 -23.26
C ALA A 371 26.62 39.64 -24.41
N ASN A 372 27.89 39.98 -24.15
CA ASN A 372 28.85 40.42 -25.17
C ASN A 372 29.65 39.26 -25.81
N GLU A 373 29.22 38.01 -25.60
CA GLU A 373 29.82 36.78 -26.13
C GLU A 373 31.32 36.62 -25.78
N GLN A 374 31.78 37.21 -24.68
CA GLN A 374 33.17 37.10 -24.22
C GLN A 374 33.41 35.83 -23.40
N VAL A 375 32.34 35.26 -22.82
CA VAL A 375 32.37 34.05 -22.01
C VAL A 375 31.25 33.10 -22.44
N ASP A 376 31.58 31.83 -22.62
CA ASP A 376 30.63 30.76 -22.92
C ASP A 376 29.76 30.42 -21.69
N LEU A 377 28.50 30.01 -21.91
CA LEU A 377 27.55 29.67 -20.84
C LEU A 377 28.10 28.62 -19.87
N HIS A 378 28.87 27.66 -20.39
CA HIS A 378 29.39 26.51 -19.66
C HIS A 378 30.84 26.69 -19.19
N ALA A 379 31.46 27.86 -19.42
CA ALA A 379 32.83 28.11 -19.02
C ALA A 379 33.00 28.08 -17.50
N ARG A 380 34.11 27.52 -17.02
CA ARG A 380 34.48 27.59 -15.60
C ARG A 380 35.10 28.94 -15.31
N VAL A 381 34.47 29.72 -14.44
CA VAL A 381 34.86 31.08 -14.07
C VAL A 381 34.94 31.23 -12.56
N LYS A 382 35.71 32.20 -12.08
CA LYS A 382 35.77 32.55 -10.66
C LYS A 382 35.01 33.85 -10.43
N VAL A 383 34.00 33.83 -9.57
CA VAL A 383 33.17 35.01 -9.31
C VAL A 383 33.21 35.30 -7.83
N LYS A 384 33.37 36.58 -7.46
CA LYS A 384 33.20 36.99 -6.08
C LYS A 384 31.71 36.99 -5.73
N ILE A 385 31.32 36.10 -4.81
CA ILE A 385 29.95 35.97 -4.30
C ILE A 385 30.02 36.14 -2.79
N ASN A 386 29.31 37.14 -2.27
CA ASN A 386 29.45 37.62 -0.89
C ASN A 386 30.93 37.99 -0.59
N ASP A 387 31.52 37.44 0.46
CA ASP A 387 32.93 37.67 0.85
C ASP A 387 33.93 36.66 0.26
N GLY A 388 33.47 35.68 -0.52
CA GLY A 388 34.28 34.58 -1.05
C GLY A 388 34.43 34.58 -2.58
N LEU A 389 35.58 34.10 -3.06
CA LEU A 389 35.80 33.76 -4.47
C LEU A 389 35.31 32.33 -4.71
N VAL A 390 34.24 32.17 -5.49
CA VAL A 390 33.61 30.87 -5.78
C VAL A 390 33.88 30.49 -7.24
N GLU A 391 34.32 29.25 -7.46
CA GLU A 391 34.43 28.68 -8.81
C GLU A 391 33.05 28.20 -9.29
N THR A 392 32.56 28.76 -10.38
CA THR A 392 31.20 28.53 -10.91
C THR A 392 31.17 28.66 -12.43
N SER A 393 29.98 28.75 -13.05
CA SER A 393 29.79 29.04 -14.47
C SER A 393 28.82 30.20 -14.70
N PRO A 394 28.89 30.92 -15.84
CA PRO A 394 27.90 31.94 -16.18
C PRO A 394 26.47 31.40 -16.14
N GLY A 395 26.25 30.17 -16.61
CA GLY A 395 24.94 29.52 -16.53
C GLY A 395 24.43 29.31 -15.10
N ARG A 396 25.30 28.94 -14.15
CA ARG A 396 24.93 28.87 -12.73
C ARG A 396 24.66 30.26 -12.14
N VAL A 397 25.38 31.30 -12.56
CA VAL A 397 25.09 32.69 -12.14
C VAL A 397 23.72 33.14 -12.61
N ILE A 398 23.36 32.82 -13.86
CA ILE A 398 22.01 33.08 -14.42
C ILE A 398 20.95 32.30 -13.63
N PHE A 399 21.18 31.02 -13.37
CA PHE A 399 20.26 30.19 -12.58
C PHE A 399 20.02 30.77 -11.17
N ASN A 400 21.04 31.36 -10.54
CA ASN A 400 20.89 31.97 -9.23
C ASN A 400 20.18 33.34 -9.23
N GLN A 401 19.80 33.89 -10.39
CA GLN A 401 18.94 35.09 -10.44
C GLN A 401 17.51 34.81 -10.02
N ILE A 402 17.03 33.57 -10.21
CA ILE A 402 15.67 33.16 -9.82
C ILE A 402 15.60 32.68 -8.37
N VAL A 403 16.72 32.22 -7.82
CA VAL A 403 16.84 31.72 -6.45
C VAL A 403 16.60 32.88 -5.46
N PRO A 404 15.70 32.73 -4.46
CA PRO A 404 15.50 33.74 -3.42
C PRO A 404 16.78 34.12 -2.68
N THR A 405 16.89 35.38 -2.27
CA THR A 405 18.10 35.97 -1.66
C THR A 405 18.52 35.34 -0.34
N GLU A 406 17.56 34.77 0.40
CA GLU A 406 17.77 34.10 1.68
C GLU A 406 18.44 32.73 1.53
N MET A 407 18.40 32.14 0.33
CA MET A 407 19.00 30.84 0.07
C MET A 407 20.49 30.95 -0.27
N PRO A 408 21.30 29.92 0.06
CA PRO A 408 22.68 29.87 -0.35
C PRO A 408 22.81 29.79 -1.88
N PHE A 409 23.92 30.29 -2.40
CA PHE A 409 24.21 30.24 -3.83
C PHE A 409 24.31 28.79 -4.31
N PHE A 410 23.44 28.42 -5.26
CA PHE A 410 23.37 27.08 -5.82
C PHE A 410 24.52 26.85 -6.82
N ASN A 411 25.51 26.04 -6.44
CA ASN A 411 26.70 25.78 -7.27
C ASN A 411 26.86 24.29 -7.66
N GLU A 412 25.75 23.60 -7.89
CA GLU A 412 25.74 22.21 -8.34
C GLU A 412 25.10 22.08 -9.73
N VAL A 413 25.10 20.87 -10.29
CA VAL A 413 24.35 20.57 -11.52
C VAL A 413 22.89 20.29 -11.15
N ALA A 414 21.98 21.07 -11.75
CA ALA A 414 20.55 21.03 -11.47
C ALA A 414 19.85 19.85 -12.16
N GLY A 415 20.12 18.63 -11.69
CA GLY A 415 19.31 17.45 -12.02
C GLY A 415 18.01 17.39 -11.23
N ARG A 416 17.09 16.47 -11.59
CA ARG A 416 15.77 16.33 -10.97
C ARG A 416 15.83 16.22 -9.44
N SER A 417 16.68 15.35 -8.90
CA SER A 417 16.79 15.14 -7.45
C SER A 417 17.31 16.38 -6.71
N LYS A 418 18.19 17.15 -7.34
CA LYS A 418 18.75 18.38 -6.75
C LYS A 418 17.76 19.54 -6.83
N LEU A 419 16.98 19.61 -7.91
CA LEU A 419 15.87 20.56 -8.02
C LEU A 419 14.77 20.26 -7.00
N GLU A 420 14.45 18.99 -6.76
CA GLU A 420 13.48 18.59 -5.72
C GLU A 420 13.95 19.04 -4.32
N GLN A 421 15.23 18.82 -3.99
CA GLN A 421 15.83 19.32 -2.75
C GLN A 421 15.78 20.85 -2.67
N LEU A 422 16.15 21.56 -3.74
CA LEU A 422 16.14 23.02 -3.79
C LEU A 422 14.73 23.60 -3.57
N VAL A 423 13.69 22.97 -4.13
CA VAL A 423 12.29 23.38 -3.91
C VAL A 423 11.87 23.14 -2.46
N LEU A 424 12.26 22.00 -1.89
CA LEU A 424 11.96 21.69 -0.49
C LEU A 424 12.64 22.66 0.49
N ASP A 425 13.90 23.01 0.23
CA ASP A 425 14.66 23.96 1.05
C ASP A 425 14.07 25.38 0.91
N CYS A 426 13.63 25.76 -0.29
CA CYS A 426 12.92 27.02 -0.52
C CYS A 426 11.61 27.09 0.28
N TYR A 427 10.82 26.01 0.25
CA TYR A 427 9.57 25.92 1.02
C TYR A 427 9.80 26.09 2.52
N ARG A 428 10.86 25.46 3.04
CA ARG A 428 11.22 25.50 4.47
C ARG A 428 11.75 26.86 4.93
N LEU A 429 12.67 27.44 4.18
CA LEU A 429 13.37 28.66 4.60
C LEU A 429 12.58 29.94 4.31
N VAL A 430 11.83 29.96 3.19
CA VAL A 430 11.24 31.18 2.63
C VAL A 430 9.71 31.14 2.69
N GLY A 431 9.11 29.96 2.88
CA GLY A 431 7.67 29.76 2.97
C GLY A 431 6.97 29.57 1.62
N ASN A 432 5.66 29.32 1.67
CA ASN A 432 4.88 28.86 0.52
C ASN A 432 4.79 29.91 -0.62
N THR A 433 4.40 31.15 -0.31
CA THR A 433 4.13 32.18 -1.32
C THR A 433 5.32 32.46 -2.23
N ARG A 434 6.51 32.63 -1.64
CA ARG A 434 7.74 32.87 -2.41
C ARG A 434 8.23 31.62 -3.13
N THR A 435 7.95 30.42 -2.60
CA THR A 435 8.23 29.15 -3.29
C THR A 435 7.41 29.02 -4.56
N VAL A 436 6.14 29.44 -4.54
CA VAL A 436 5.29 29.49 -5.74
C VAL A 436 5.88 30.42 -6.81
N GLU A 437 6.29 31.63 -6.43
CA GLU A 437 6.95 32.56 -7.36
C GLU A 437 8.25 32.00 -7.94
N PHE A 438 9.04 31.32 -7.10
CA PHE A 438 10.27 30.65 -7.51
C PHE A 438 9.98 29.55 -8.53
N LEU A 439 8.96 28.70 -8.28
CA LEU A 439 8.55 27.63 -9.18
C LEU A 439 8.10 28.15 -10.56
N ASP A 440 7.34 29.24 -10.60
CA ASP A 440 6.91 29.86 -11.87
C ASP A 440 8.10 30.43 -12.67
N LYS A 441 9.06 31.07 -11.98
CA LYS A 441 10.31 31.54 -12.61
C LYS A 441 11.17 30.38 -13.09
N LEU A 442 11.29 29.32 -12.29
CA LEU A 442 12.05 28.10 -12.60
C LEU A 442 11.47 27.38 -13.83
N LYS A 443 10.14 27.27 -13.92
CA LYS A 443 9.44 26.74 -15.10
C LYS A 443 9.78 27.54 -16.36
N LYS A 444 9.67 28.87 -16.31
CA LYS A 444 9.94 29.74 -17.46
C LYS A 444 11.39 29.59 -17.93
N MET A 445 12.34 29.66 -16.99
CA MET A 445 13.76 29.47 -17.27
C MET A 445 14.05 28.08 -17.84
N GLY A 446 13.47 27.03 -17.27
CA GLY A 446 13.61 25.65 -17.74
C GLY A 446 13.20 25.50 -19.21
N PHE A 447 12.04 26.00 -19.61
CA PHE A 447 11.57 25.90 -21.00
C PHE A 447 12.40 26.76 -21.98
N GLU A 448 12.80 27.96 -21.56
CA GLU A 448 13.63 28.85 -22.38
C GLU A 448 14.98 28.20 -22.68
N TYR A 449 15.70 27.73 -21.65
CA TYR A 449 16.99 27.10 -21.83
C TYR A 449 16.91 25.70 -22.44
N ALA A 450 15.80 24.97 -22.26
CA ALA A 450 15.58 23.72 -22.99
C ALA A 450 15.46 23.97 -24.50
N THR A 451 14.77 25.05 -24.90
CA THR A 451 14.65 25.45 -26.30
C THR A 451 15.99 25.89 -26.87
N LEU A 452 16.76 26.70 -26.13
CA LEU A 452 18.10 27.15 -26.53
C LEU A 452 19.11 26.00 -26.60
N ALA A 453 19.00 25.01 -25.71
CA ALA A 453 19.87 23.84 -25.72
C ALA A 453 19.75 23.02 -27.01
N GLY A 454 18.59 23.06 -27.69
CA GLY A 454 18.37 22.37 -28.95
C GLY A 454 18.63 20.86 -28.88
N VAL A 455 18.35 20.24 -27.73
CA VAL A 455 18.62 18.82 -27.51
C VAL A 455 17.76 17.98 -28.45
N THR A 456 18.41 17.16 -29.27
CA THR A 456 17.75 16.26 -30.24
C THR A 456 18.23 14.83 -30.00
N ILE A 457 17.48 13.85 -30.51
CA ILE A 457 17.89 12.43 -30.47
C ILE A 457 18.05 11.95 -31.91
N SER A 458 19.23 11.43 -32.22
CA SER A 458 19.53 10.77 -33.48
C SER A 458 20.01 9.33 -33.25
N ILE A 459 20.09 8.55 -34.33
CA ILE A 459 20.65 7.19 -34.30
C ILE A 459 22.14 7.21 -33.92
N ASP A 460 22.85 8.29 -34.25
CA ASP A 460 24.29 8.43 -33.99
C ASP A 460 24.59 8.74 -32.52
N ASP A 461 23.63 9.30 -31.78
CA ASP A 461 23.79 9.55 -30.34
C ASP A 461 23.72 8.25 -29.50
N MET A 462 23.21 7.16 -30.07
CA MET A 462 23.08 5.84 -29.43
C MET A 462 24.36 5.00 -29.54
N LEU A 463 25.42 5.39 -28.86
CA LEU A 463 26.73 4.71 -28.96
C LEU A 463 26.72 3.27 -28.43
N ILE A 464 27.11 2.32 -29.29
CA ILE A 464 27.29 0.91 -28.91
C ILE A 464 28.75 0.76 -28.44
N PRO A 465 29.00 0.23 -27.23
CA PRO A 465 30.36 0.02 -26.76
C PRO A 465 31.09 -1.05 -27.59
N GLU A 466 32.35 -0.79 -27.96
CA GLU A 466 33.16 -1.73 -28.74
C GLU A 466 33.47 -3.00 -27.94
N GLU A 467 33.60 -2.86 -26.62
CA GLU A 467 33.87 -3.93 -25.67
C GLU A 467 32.72 -4.95 -25.57
N LYS A 468 31.51 -4.58 -26.02
CA LYS A 468 30.33 -5.44 -26.01
C LYS A 468 30.61 -6.81 -26.65
N ALA A 469 31.28 -6.82 -27.80
CA ALA A 469 31.56 -8.06 -28.52
C ALA A 469 32.46 -9.00 -27.71
N SER A 470 33.46 -8.45 -27.01
CA SER A 470 34.35 -9.22 -26.13
C SER A 470 33.59 -9.79 -24.93
N LEU A 471 32.79 -8.96 -24.25
CA LEU A 471 32.01 -9.37 -23.07
C LEU A 471 31.03 -10.51 -23.40
N ILE A 472 30.38 -10.44 -24.56
CA ILE A 472 29.47 -11.50 -25.02
C ILE A 472 30.22 -12.79 -25.34
N ASP A 473 31.40 -12.70 -25.96
CA ASP A 473 32.20 -13.89 -26.28
C ASP A 473 32.71 -14.59 -25.01
N ASP A 474 33.14 -13.81 -24.02
CA ASP A 474 33.55 -14.33 -22.72
C ASP A 474 32.38 -14.98 -21.97
N ALA A 475 31.20 -14.38 -22.00
CA ALA A 475 29.98 -14.97 -21.47
C ALA A 475 29.64 -16.30 -22.17
N LYS A 476 29.73 -16.36 -23.51
CA LYS A 476 29.50 -17.60 -24.29
C LYS A 476 30.51 -18.69 -23.93
N LYS A 477 31.79 -18.34 -23.73
CA LYS A 477 32.82 -19.29 -23.28
C LYS A 477 32.51 -19.85 -21.89
N LEU A 478 32.08 -18.99 -20.96
CA LEU A 478 31.66 -19.39 -19.61
C LEU A 478 30.44 -20.32 -19.65
N VAL A 479 29.40 -19.96 -20.41
CA VAL A 479 28.21 -20.79 -20.61
C VAL A 479 28.58 -22.16 -21.21
N ASN A 480 29.48 -22.19 -22.20
CA ASN A 480 29.98 -23.45 -22.76
C ASN A 480 30.77 -24.28 -21.75
N LYS A 481 31.51 -23.65 -20.83
CA LYS A 481 32.21 -24.34 -19.74
C LYS A 481 31.21 -24.96 -18.76
N ILE A 482 30.16 -24.24 -18.38
CA ILE A 482 29.06 -24.71 -17.54
C ILE A 482 28.33 -25.88 -18.23
N GLN A 483 28.04 -25.73 -19.52
CA GLN A 483 27.41 -26.80 -20.32
C GLN A 483 28.28 -28.06 -20.37
N LYS A 484 29.60 -27.93 -20.54
CA LYS A 484 30.53 -29.07 -20.48
C LYS A 484 30.63 -29.68 -19.09
N GLN A 485 30.53 -28.88 -18.02
CA GLN A 485 30.47 -29.40 -16.64
C GLN A 485 29.20 -30.22 -16.42
N TYR A 486 28.08 -29.76 -16.97
CA TYR A 486 26.82 -30.49 -16.97
C TYR A 486 26.95 -31.80 -17.76
N GLU A 487 27.46 -31.77 -19.00
CA GLU A 487 27.70 -32.97 -19.82
C GLU A 487 28.63 -33.99 -19.14
N ARG A 488 29.57 -33.53 -18.30
CA ARG A 488 30.47 -34.37 -17.50
C ARG A 488 29.88 -34.81 -16.16
N GLY A 489 28.69 -34.35 -15.80
CA GLY A 489 28.02 -34.72 -14.56
C GLY A 489 28.43 -33.99 -13.29
N VAL A 490 29.19 -32.90 -13.41
CA VAL A 490 29.71 -32.17 -12.25
C VAL A 490 28.64 -31.30 -11.59
N ILE A 491 27.65 -30.83 -12.38
CA ILE A 491 26.57 -29.95 -11.94
C ILE A 491 25.22 -30.51 -12.42
N THR A 492 24.14 -30.15 -11.74
CA THR A 492 22.78 -30.55 -12.12
C THR A 492 22.15 -29.62 -13.16
N ASN A 493 21.05 -30.01 -13.80
CA ASN A 493 20.37 -29.16 -14.80
C ASN A 493 19.81 -27.87 -14.18
N GLY A 494 19.30 -27.95 -12.93
CA GLY A 494 18.80 -26.78 -12.21
C GLY A 494 19.92 -25.78 -11.89
N GLU A 495 21.08 -26.29 -11.44
CA GLU A 495 22.28 -25.46 -11.22
C GLU A 495 22.82 -24.87 -12.51
N ARG A 496 22.89 -25.68 -13.59
CA ARG A 496 23.27 -25.22 -14.94
C ARG A 496 22.37 -24.06 -15.37
N TYR A 497 21.06 -24.22 -15.28
CA TYR A 497 20.09 -23.20 -15.66
C TYR A 497 20.28 -21.90 -14.85
N ASN A 498 20.43 -22.00 -13.53
CA ASN A 498 20.66 -20.84 -12.66
C ASN A 498 21.99 -20.15 -12.97
N GLN A 499 23.09 -20.91 -13.06
CA GLN A 499 24.42 -20.35 -13.37
C GLN A 499 24.45 -19.68 -14.75
N VAL A 500 23.77 -20.24 -15.75
CA VAL A 500 23.65 -19.62 -17.09
C VAL A 500 22.90 -18.29 -17.00
N ILE A 501 21.80 -18.23 -16.25
CA ILE A 501 21.05 -16.99 -16.02
C ILE A 501 21.93 -15.94 -15.32
N ASP A 502 22.70 -16.34 -14.31
CA ASP A 502 23.54 -15.42 -13.54
C ASP A 502 24.69 -14.88 -14.40
N VAL A 503 25.32 -15.71 -15.23
CA VAL A 503 26.34 -15.26 -16.21
C VAL A 503 25.75 -14.21 -17.14
N TRP A 504 24.57 -14.45 -17.71
CA TRP A 504 23.93 -13.48 -18.61
C TRP A 504 23.47 -12.22 -17.90
N THR A 505 22.99 -12.32 -16.66
CA THR A 505 22.58 -11.17 -15.83
C THR A 505 23.78 -10.28 -15.49
N LYS A 506 24.90 -10.89 -15.10
CA LYS A 506 26.17 -10.20 -14.86
C LYS A 506 26.68 -9.52 -16.12
N THR A 507 26.76 -10.24 -17.23
CA THR A 507 27.19 -9.72 -18.54
C THR A 507 26.33 -8.54 -18.97
N THR A 508 25.00 -8.66 -18.81
CA THR A 508 24.05 -7.59 -19.15
C THR A 508 24.31 -6.32 -18.31
N SER A 509 24.67 -6.48 -17.03
CA SER A 509 24.97 -5.37 -16.13
C SER A 509 26.33 -4.72 -16.43
N GLU A 510 27.34 -5.53 -16.77
CA GLU A 510 28.66 -5.05 -17.19
C GLU A 510 28.57 -4.26 -18.50
N VAL A 511 27.88 -4.80 -19.52
CA VAL A 511 27.63 -4.09 -20.79
C VAL A 511 26.90 -2.76 -20.53
N ALA A 512 25.95 -2.72 -19.60
CA ALA A 512 25.25 -1.49 -19.24
C ALA A 512 26.16 -0.44 -18.60
N SER A 513 27.10 -0.86 -17.76
CA SER A 513 28.06 0.05 -17.12
C SER A 513 29.07 0.60 -18.12
N VAL A 514 29.69 -0.25 -18.94
CA VAL A 514 30.64 0.19 -19.98
C VAL A 514 29.96 1.13 -20.99
N MET A 515 28.75 0.78 -21.44
CA MET A 515 27.96 1.66 -22.31
C MET A 515 27.72 3.03 -21.67
N PHE A 516 27.36 3.08 -20.38
CA PHE A 516 27.08 4.33 -19.69
C PHE A 516 28.34 5.18 -19.50
N GLU A 517 29.48 4.57 -19.22
CA GLU A 517 30.78 5.24 -19.14
C GLU A 517 31.22 5.83 -20.49
N ASN A 518 31.02 5.09 -21.59
CA ASN A 518 31.28 5.57 -22.94
C ASN A 518 30.35 6.75 -23.32
N LEU A 519 29.08 6.69 -22.93
CA LEU A 519 28.15 7.80 -23.13
C LEU A 519 28.46 9.03 -22.26
N ALA A 520 28.99 8.81 -21.05
CA ALA A 520 29.40 9.89 -20.15
C ALA A 520 30.65 10.63 -20.64
N SER A 521 31.57 9.92 -21.29
CA SER A 521 32.78 10.52 -21.87
C SER A 521 32.53 11.18 -23.23
N ASP A 522 31.53 10.70 -23.99
CA ASP A 522 31.15 11.28 -25.28
C ASP A 522 30.75 12.76 -25.17
N ARG A 523 31.32 13.58 -26.05
CA ARG A 523 31.14 15.05 -26.08
C ARG A 523 31.31 15.71 -24.69
N GLN A 524 32.18 15.19 -23.83
CA GLN A 524 32.34 15.63 -22.42
C GLN A 524 31.02 15.55 -21.60
N GLY A 525 30.21 14.53 -21.88
CA GLY A 525 28.90 14.32 -21.26
C GLY A 525 27.77 15.16 -21.85
N PHE A 526 27.98 15.85 -22.97
CA PHE A 526 26.92 16.56 -23.69
C PHE A 526 26.23 15.69 -24.76
N ASN A 527 26.38 14.37 -24.68
CA ASN A 527 25.54 13.46 -25.46
C ASN A 527 24.06 13.60 -25.03
N PRO A 528 23.11 13.83 -25.96
CA PRO A 528 21.70 14.04 -25.62
C PRO A 528 21.05 12.93 -24.78
N ILE A 529 21.33 11.67 -25.11
CA ILE A 529 20.76 10.51 -24.41
C ILE A 529 21.33 10.41 -23.00
N TYR A 530 22.62 10.66 -22.86
CA TYR A 530 23.27 10.74 -21.55
C TYR A 530 22.68 11.88 -20.71
N MET A 531 22.55 13.09 -21.28
CA MET A 531 21.97 14.23 -20.58
C MET A 531 20.54 13.95 -20.09
N MET A 532 19.70 13.29 -20.89
CA MET A 532 18.33 12.96 -20.49
C MET A 532 18.27 12.01 -19.28
N ALA A 533 19.15 11.00 -19.24
CA ALA A 533 19.19 10.04 -18.13
C ALA A 533 19.94 10.56 -16.90
N ASP A 534 21.09 11.22 -17.07
CA ASP A 534 21.89 11.78 -15.97
C ASP A 534 21.16 12.93 -15.27
N SER A 535 20.44 13.77 -16.03
CA SER A 535 19.57 14.79 -15.43
C SER A 535 18.36 14.22 -14.69
N GLY A 536 18.00 12.95 -14.93
CA GLY A 536 16.78 12.34 -14.40
C GLY A 536 15.49 12.88 -15.03
N ALA A 537 15.58 13.58 -16.16
CA ALA A 537 14.44 14.11 -16.88
C ALA A 537 13.60 12.99 -17.51
N ARG A 538 14.24 12.09 -18.25
CA ARG A 538 13.62 10.91 -18.87
C ARG A 538 14.69 9.91 -19.28
N GLY A 539 14.41 8.62 -19.11
CA GLY A 539 15.37 7.57 -19.42
C GLY A 539 16.03 7.02 -18.15
N SER A 540 16.05 5.69 -18.03
CA SER A 540 16.85 4.99 -17.02
C SER A 540 18.07 4.33 -17.67
N LYS A 541 19.08 3.99 -16.87
CA LYS A 541 20.25 3.20 -17.32
C LYS A 541 19.80 1.89 -18.01
N GLU A 542 18.73 1.27 -17.53
CA GLU A 542 18.15 0.06 -18.13
C GLU A 542 17.50 0.32 -19.49
N GLN A 543 16.80 1.45 -19.66
CA GLN A 543 16.19 1.81 -20.95
C GLN A 543 17.26 2.11 -22.00
N ILE A 544 18.31 2.86 -21.61
CA ILE A 544 19.46 3.12 -22.50
C ILE A 544 20.19 1.83 -22.85
N ARG A 545 20.33 0.91 -21.88
CA ARG A 545 20.91 -0.42 -22.14
C ARG A 545 20.17 -1.16 -23.25
N GLN A 546 18.84 -1.09 -23.30
CA GLN A 546 18.06 -1.71 -24.37
C GLN A 546 18.26 -1.01 -25.73
N LEU A 547 18.54 0.28 -25.74
CA LEU A 547 18.78 1.06 -26.97
C LEU A 547 20.13 0.74 -27.60
N ALA A 548 21.22 0.79 -26.83
CA ALA A 548 22.59 0.74 -27.35
C ALA A 548 23.47 -0.38 -26.76
N GLY A 549 23.09 -0.98 -25.64
CA GLY A 549 23.81 -2.10 -25.02
C GLY A 549 23.32 -3.45 -25.53
N MET A 550 22.48 -4.12 -24.74
CA MET A 550 21.76 -5.34 -25.09
C MET A 550 20.45 -5.40 -24.31
N ARG A 551 19.44 -6.10 -24.84
CA ARG A 551 18.14 -6.18 -24.16
C ARG A 551 18.17 -7.10 -22.93
N GLY A 552 18.84 -8.25 -23.03
CA GLY A 552 19.04 -9.19 -21.92
C GLY A 552 17.99 -10.31 -21.84
N LEU A 553 17.80 -10.86 -20.65
CA LEU A 553 16.92 -12.00 -20.38
C LEU A 553 15.44 -11.61 -20.24
N MET A 554 14.55 -12.45 -20.79
CA MET A 554 13.09 -12.23 -20.80
C MET A 554 12.36 -13.29 -19.97
N ALA A 555 11.23 -12.92 -19.37
CA ALA A 555 10.39 -13.83 -18.59
C ALA A 555 9.40 -14.62 -19.48
N LYS A 556 9.19 -15.90 -19.16
CA LYS A 556 8.22 -16.79 -19.81
C LYS A 556 6.82 -16.63 -19.19
N PRO A 557 5.74 -16.64 -20.00
CA PRO A 557 4.38 -16.64 -19.51
C PRO A 557 3.92 -18.08 -19.25
N GLN A 558 4.24 -18.64 -18.08
CA GLN A 558 3.63 -19.89 -17.61
C GLN A 558 2.95 -19.70 -16.26
N LYS A 559 1.74 -20.27 -16.12
CA LYS A 559 1.08 -20.54 -14.83
C LYS A 559 1.47 -21.95 -14.40
N LYS A 560 2.37 -22.11 -13.43
CA LYS A 560 2.47 -23.38 -12.70
C LYS A 560 1.43 -23.37 -11.57
N ILE A 561 0.80 -24.53 -11.35
CA ILE A 561 -0.19 -24.79 -10.28
C ILE A 561 0.46 -24.74 -8.89
N THR A 562 1.79 -24.78 -8.80
CA THR A 562 2.60 -24.87 -7.58
C THR A 562 3.14 -23.52 -7.06
N GLY A 563 2.55 -22.39 -7.43
CA GLY A 563 2.82 -21.10 -6.76
C GLY A 563 4.12 -20.36 -7.13
N GLY A 564 5.02 -20.93 -7.94
CA GLY A 564 6.22 -20.24 -8.42
C GLY A 564 5.97 -19.30 -9.61
N VAL A 565 6.49 -18.07 -9.56
CA VAL A 565 6.34 -17.05 -10.61
C VAL A 565 7.46 -17.15 -11.66
N GLY A 566 7.07 -17.23 -12.95
CA GLY A 566 7.83 -16.80 -14.13
C GLY A 566 9.23 -17.37 -14.35
N GLU A 567 9.35 -18.56 -14.95
CA GLU A 567 10.63 -19.06 -15.48
C GLU A 567 11.25 -18.05 -16.47
N ILE A 568 12.56 -17.81 -16.37
CA ILE A 568 13.31 -16.95 -17.29
C ILE A 568 13.73 -17.78 -18.51
N ILE A 569 13.72 -17.17 -19.70
CA ILE A 569 14.20 -17.83 -20.92
C ILE A 569 15.73 -17.77 -20.90
N GLU A 570 16.39 -18.93 -20.93
CA GLU A 570 17.86 -19.06 -20.86
C GLU A 570 18.60 -18.40 -22.03
N SER A 571 17.92 -18.24 -23.18
CA SER A 571 18.44 -17.55 -24.36
C SER A 571 18.21 -16.05 -24.25
N PRO A 572 19.25 -15.23 -24.00
CA PRO A 572 19.12 -13.78 -23.91
C PRO A 572 18.94 -13.15 -25.30
N ILE A 573 18.39 -11.94 -25.32
CA ILE A 573 18.40 -11.07 -26.49
C ILE A 573 19.70 -10.26 -26.45
N ILE A 574 20.63 -10.63 -27.34
CA ILE A 574 21.97 -10.04 -27.42
C ILE A 574 21.92 -8.71 -28.19
N SER A 575 21.03 -8.64 -29.16
CA SER A 575 20.82 -7.44 -29.99
C SER A 575 20.18 -6.30 -29.18
N ASN A 576 20.43 -5.07 -29.61
CA ASN A 576 19.78 -3.86 -29.09
C ASN A 576 18.84 -3.23 -30.13
N PHE A 577 18.12 -2.16 -29.77
CA PHE A 577 17.19 -1.52 -30.71
C PHE A 577 17.89 -0.80 -31.88
N ARG A 578 19.12 -0.32 -31.70
CA ARG A 578 19.91 0.28 -32.79
C ARG A 578 20.35 -0.76 -33.84
N GLU A 579 20.77 -1.94 -33.40
CA GLU A 579 21.17 -3.07 -34.25
C GLU A 579 19.98 -3.75 -34.93
N GLY A 580 18.80 -3.70 -34.29
CA GLY A 580 17.60 -4.39 -34.71
C GLY A 580 17.49 -5.80 -34.09
N LEU A 581 16.27 -6.31 -33.99
CA LEU A 581 16.00 -7.62 -33.40
C LEU A 581 15.71 -8.65 -34.50
N SER A 582 16.25 -9.86 -34.34
CA SER A 582 15.83 -10.99 -35.18
C SER A 582 14.37 -11.38 -34.89
N VAL A 583 13.74 -12.13 -35.82
CA VAL A 583 12.34 -12.58 -35.65
C VAL A 583 12.16 -13.37 -34.36
N THR A 584 13.13 -14.24 -34.02
CA THR A 584 13.09 -15.05 -32.80
C THR A 584 13.24 -14.18 -31.54
N GLU A 585 14.21 -13.27 -31.50
CA GLU A 585 14.40 -12.35 -30.37
C GLU A 585 13.18 -11.44 -30.17
N TYR A 586 12.62 -10.92 -31.26
CA TYR A 586 11.40 -10.13 -31.21
C TYR A 586 10.23 -10.95 -30.67
N PHE A 587 10.03 -12.18 -31.17
CA PHE A 587 8.97 -13.06 -30.69
C PHE A 587 9.10 -13.39 -29.20
N ILE A 588 10.31 -13.69 -28.73
CA ILE A 588 10.60 -13.90 -27.30
C ILE A 588 10.21 -12.65 -26.50
N SER A 589 10.59 -11.46 -26.97
CA SER A 589 10.24 -10.20 -26.33
C SER A 589 8.73 -9.93 -26.25
N THR A 590 7.92 -10.42 -27.21
CA THR A 590 6.47 -10.18 -27.21
C THR A 590 5.75 -10.81 -26.02
N HIS A 591 6.29 -11.91 -25.48
CA HIS A 591 5.68 -12.62 -24.36
C HIS A 591 5.72 -11.78 -23.08
N GLY A 592 6.89 -11.22 -22.74
CA GLY A 592 7.04 -10.32 -21.61
C GLY A 592 6.18 -9.06 -21.76
N ALA A 593 6.24 -8.41 -22.93
CA ALA A 593 5.45 -7.20 -23.19
C ALA A 593 3.93 -7.43 -23.06
N ARG A 594 3.41 -8.54 -23.62
CA ARG A 594 1.98 -8.88 -23.52
C ARG A 594 1.56 -9.19 -22.09
N LYS A 595 2.40 -9.91 -21.33
CA LYS A 595 2.14 -10.19 -19.91
C LYS A 595 2.11 -8.89 -19.11
N GLY A 596 3.09 -8.00 -19.30
CA GLY A 596 3.12 -6.69 -18.65
C GLY A 596 1.88 -5.85 -18.93
N LEU A 597 1.41 -5.78 -20.18
CA LEU A 597 0.17 -5.09 -20.56
C LEU A 597 -1.06 -5.71 -19.88
N ALA A 598 -1.18 -7.04 -19.93
CA ALA A 598 -2.33 -7.75 -19.37
C ALA A 598 -2.38 -7.63 -17.83
N ASP A 599 -1.23 -7.78 -17.16
CA ASP A 599 -1.13 -7.65 -15.71
C ASP A 599 -1.45 -6.21 -15.28
N THR A 600 -0.98 -5.20 -16.03
CA THR A 600 -1.31 -3.79 -15.74
C THR A 600 -2.82 -3.54 -15.84
N ALA A 601 -3.47 -4.03 -16.90
CA ALA A 601 -4.90 -3.86 -17.11
C ALA A 601 -5.75 -4.56 -16.04
N LEU A 602 -5.32 -5.73 -15.54
CA LEU A 602 -6.05 -6.49 -14.52
C LEU A 602 -5.76 -5.99 -13.10
N LYS A 603 -4.49 -5.83 -12.73
CA LYS A 603 -4.07 -5.49 -11.35
C LYS A 603 -4.43 -4.06 -10.94
N THR A 604 -4.63 -3.14 -11.89
CA THR A 604 -5.11 -1.78 -11.60
C THR A 604 -6.48 -1.79 -10.89
N ALA A 605 -7.36 -2.73 -11.25
CA ALA A 605 -8.66 -2.87 -10.60
C ALA A 605 -8.52 -3.33 -9.14
N ASP A 606 -7.56 -4.22 -8.85
CA ASP A 606 -7.29 -4.73 -7.51
C ASP A 606 -6.72 -3.64 -6.59
N ALA A 607 -5.82 -2.79 -7.10
CA ALA A 607 -5.25 -1.67 -6.34
C ALA A 607 -6.30 -0.61 -5.97
N GLY A 608 -7.16 -0.23 -6.93
CA GLY A 608 -8.27 0.68 -6.66
C GLY A 608 -9.29 0.09 -5.67
N TYR A 609 -9.50 -1.22 -5.72
CA TYR A 609 -10.35 -1.93 -4.78
C TYR A 609 -9.75 -2.00 -3.37
N LEU A 610 -8.44 -2.22 -3.24
CA LEU A 610 -7.72 -2.15 -1.96
C LEU A 610 -7.81 -0.75 -1.36
N THR A 611 -7.52 0.29 -2.15
CA THR A 611 -7.60 1.70 -1.72
C THR A 611 -8.97 2.02 -1.14
N ARG A 612 -10.02 1.58 -1.83
CA ARG A 612 -11.39 1.72 -1.34
C ARG A 612 -11.57 1.04 0.03
N ARG A 613 -11.13 -0.22 0.19
CA ARG A 613 -11.25 -0.94 1.47
C ARG A 613 -10.51 -0.25 2.60
N LEU A 614 -9.34 0.32 2.32
CA LEU A 614 -8.57 1.09 3.29
C LEU A 614 -9.34 2.34 3.75
N VAL A 615 -9.93 3.10 2.81
CA VAL A 615 -10.78 4.26 3.15
C VAL A 615 -12.00 3.82 3.96
N ASP A 616 -12.63 2.71 3.59
CA ASP A 616 -13.81 2.19 4.27
C ASP A 616 -13.54 1.81 5.74
N VAL A 617 -12.32 1.41 6.07
CA VAL A 617 -11.90 1.08 7.46
C VAL A 617 -11.41 2.31 8.23
N ALA A 618 -10.74 3.25 7.55
CA ALA A 618 -10.05 4.36 8.19
C ALA A 618 -10.82 5.68 8.21
N GLN A 619 -11.93 5.81 7.48
CA GLN A 619 -12.67 7.07 7.34
C GLN A 619 -13.08 7.74 8.66
N ASP A 620 -13.30 6.97 9.73
CA ASP A 620 -13.76 7.51 11.02
C ASP A 620 -12.58 7.98 11.91
N VAL A 621 -11.35 7.88 11.41
CA VAL A 621 -10.13 8.33 12.08
C VAL A 621 -9.84 9.78 11.69
N ILE A 622 -10.19 10.69 12.59
CA ILE A 622 -9.97 12.14 12.49
C ILE A 622 -9.16 12.62 13.69
N ILE A 623 -8.54 13.79 13.60
CA ILE A 623 -7.92 14.45 14.75
C ILE A 623 -9.01 15.14 15.58
N THR A 624 -9.13 14.76 16.85
CA THR A 624 -10.23 15.21 17.74
C THR A 624 -9.77 16.06 18.92
N GLU A 625 -8.53 15.87 19.37
CA GLU A 625 -7.97 16.55 20.54
C GLU A 625 -6.47 16.80 20.34
N HIS A 626 -5.90 17.74 21.07
CA HIS A 626 -4.47 18.04 20.98
C HIS A 626 -3.61 16.92 21.58
N ASP A 627 -3.85 16.57 22.84
CA ASP A 627 -3.06 15.58 23.56
C ASP A 627 -3.96 14.58 24.32
N CYS A 628 -3.67 13.29 24.18
CA CYS A 628 -4.31 12.21 24.94
C CYS A 628 -3.58 11.89 26.26
N ASN A 629 -2.46 12.55 26.57
CA ASN A 629 -1.60 12.35 27.75
C ASN A 629 -1.09 10.92 27.94
N THR A 630 -1.00 10.13 26.87
CA THR A 630 -0.53 8.75 26.98
C THR A 630 0.96 8.69 27.33
N ILE A 631 1.30 7.78 28.24
CA ILE A 631 2.68 7.43 28.60
C ILE A 631 3.22 6.27 27.75
N LEU A 632 2.40 5.73 26.85
CA LEU A 632 2.75 4.60 25.99
C LEU A 632 3.32 5.12 24.65
N GLY A 633 4.46 4.59 24.25
CA GLY A 633 5.08 4.88 22.95
C GLY A 633 5.76 3.67 22.34
N ILE A 634 6.34 3.89 21.17
CA ILE A 634 7.08 2.87 20.42
C ILE A 634 8.56 3.24 20.35
N ASN A 635 9.41 2.22 20.42
CA ASN A 635 10.85 2.38 20.21
C ASN A 635 11.10 2.29 18.70
N ILE A 636 11.63 3.35 18.10
CA ILE A 636 12.03 3.35 16.68
C ILE A 636 13.55 3.32 16.59
N SER A 637 14.06 2.42 15.75
CA SER A 637 15.46 2.30 15.37
C SER A 637 15.64 2.42 13.84
N ALA A 638 16.87 2.66 13.39
CA ALA A 638 17.20 2.60 11.97
C ALA A 638 16.89 1.21 11.40
N LEU A 639 16.24 1.14 10.24
CA LEU A 639 15.94 -0.13 9.60
C LEU A 639 17.19 -0.63 8.86
N LYS A 640 17.75 -1.73 9.37
CA LYS A 640 18.96 -2.37 8.82
C LYS A 640 18.58 -3.72 8.23
N GLU A 641 18.99 -4.00 7.00
CA GLU A 641 18.95 -5.34 6.45
C GLU A 641 20.38 -5.86 6.34
N GLY A 642 20.76 -6.74 7.27
CA GLY A 642 22.17 -7.06 7.51
C GLY A 642 22.93 -5.79 7.86
N GLU A 643 23.83 -5.36 6.97
CA GLU A 643 24.66 -4.16 7.15
C GLU A 643 24.18 -2.94 6.37
N GLU A 644 23.23 -3.12 5.46
CA GLU A 644 22.72 -1.99 4.68
C GLU A 644 21.63 -1.28 5.46
N ILE A 645 21.88 -0.01 5.76
CA ILE A 645 20.88 0.89 6.31
C ILE A 645 19.93 1.21 5.15
N ILE A 646 18.76 0.58 5.16
CA ILE A 646 17.69 0.86 4.19
C ILE A 646 17.12 2.25 4.48
N GLU A 647 16.93 2.56 5.76
CA GLU A 647 16.45 3.86 6.20
C GLU A 647 17.11 4.28 7.50
N SER A 648 17.59 5.52 7.52
CA SER A 648 18.20 6.12 8.68
C SER A 648 17.18 6.35 9.79
N LEU A 649 17.67 6.43 11.03
CA LEU A 649 16.85 6.80 12.17
C LEU A 649 16.22 8.18 11.96
N ARG A 650 17.01 9.13 11.41
CA ARG A 650 16.60 10.50 11.09
C ARG A 650 15.31 10.57 10.25
N ASP A 651 15.24 9.81 9.16
CA ASP A 651 14.09 9.83 8.25
C ASP A 651 12.83 9.27 8.93
N ARG A 652 12.97 8.27 9.82
CA ARG A 652 11.83 7.63 10.51
C ARG A 652 11.24 8.47 11.63
N ILE A 653 12.07 9.19 12.39
CA ILE A 653 11.62 10.00 13.54
C ILE A 653 11.14 11.40 13.14
N LEU A 654 11.46 11.86 11.92
CA LEU A 654 11.12 13.21 11.47
C LEU A 654 9.61 13.49 11.52
N GLY A 655 9.24 14.61 12.16
CA GLY A 655 7.85 15.05 12.30
C GLY A 655 7.02 14.20 13.26
N ARG A 656 7.66 13.41 14.13
CA ARG A 656 7.05 12.72 15.27
C ARG A 656 7.29 13.49 16.55
N VAL A 657 6.56 13.15 17.61
CA VAL A 657 6.72 13.76 18.94
C VAL A 657 7.51 12.81 19.84
N ALA A 658 8.55 13.34 20.49
CA ALA A 658 9.34 12.59 21.45
C ALA A 658 8.50 12.28 22.71
N LEU A 659 8.54 11.04 23.19
CA LEU A 659 7.86 10.66 24.43
C LEU A 659 8.71 10.98 25.67
N GLU A 660 10.02 10.77 25.57
CA GLU A 660 11.00 10.96 26.63
C GLU A 660 12.07 11.98 26.19
N ASP A 661 12.79 12.55 27.14
CA ASP A 661 13.94 13.41 26.85
C ASP A 661 15.05 12.57 26.19
N VAL A 662 15.59 13.04 25.06
CA VAL A 662 16.70 12.38 24.37
C VAL A 662 17.99 13.12 24.69
N PHE A 663 18.96 12.38 25.23
CA PHE A 663 20.27 12.88 25.62
C PHE A 663 21.33 12.47 24.60
N ASP A 664 22.35 13.31 24.41
CA ASP A 664 23.57 12.90 23.73
C ASP A 664 24.38 11.98 24.67
N PRO A 665 24.69 10.73 24.27
CA PRO A 665 25.40 9.78 25.12
C PRO A 665 26.85 10.19 25.46
N ILE A 666 27.41 11.19 24.78
CA ILE A 666 28.78 11.68 25.01
C ILE A 666 28.79 12.88 25.95
N THR A 667 27.93 13.86 25.70
CA THR A 667 27.91 15.15 26.40
C THR A 667 26.92 15.21 27.56
N ASP A 668 25.96 14.28 27.61
CA ASP A 668 24.82 14.26 28.54
C ASP A 668 23.89 15.49 28.39
N ASP A 669 24.02 16.22 27.28
CA ASP A 669 23.16 17.36 26.95
C ASP A 669 21.82 16.88 26.35
N ILE A 670 20.73 17.57 26.71
CA ILE A 670 19.39 17.29 26.18
C ILE A 670 19.31 17.80 24.74
N ILE A 671 19.10 16.88 23.79
CA ILE A 671 18.90 17.19 22.36
C ILE A 671 17.45 17.64 22.11
N ILE A 672 16.48 16.93 22.70
CA ILE A 672 15.06 17.23 22.59
C ILE A 672 14.32 16.85 23.88
N LYS A 673 13.34 17.66 24.27
CA LYS A 673 12.50 17.39 25.44
C LYS A 673 11.28 16.53 25.09
N ALA A 674 10.77 15.80 26.08
CA ALA A 674 9.51 15.09 26.02
C ALA A 674 8.36 16.03 25.60
N GLY A 675 7.51 15.55 24.69
CA GLY A 675 6.38 16.31 24.14
C GLY A 675 6.74 17.29 23.01
N GLN A 676 8.01 17.43 22.64
CA GLN A 676 8.41 18.28 21.50
C GLN A 676 8.40 17.53 20.17
N GLU A 677 8.10 18.27 19.10
CA GLU A 677 8.19 17.80 17.72
C GLU A 677 9.66 17.63 17.29
N ILE A 678 9.99 16.45 16.76
CA ILE A 678 11.30 16.15 16.20
C ILE A 678 11.39 16.79 14.81
N ARG A 679 12.05 17.94 14.75
CA ARG A 679 12.41 18.67 13.52
C ARG A 679 13.74 18.20 12.93
N GLU A 680 14.07 18.69 11.73
CA GLU A 680 15.25 18.29 10.97
C GLU A 680 16.57 18.50 11.73
N GLU A 681 16.68 19.59 12.51
CA GLU A 681 17.85 19.90 13.34
C GLU A 681 18.02 18.88 14.48
N HIS A 682 16.93 18.60 15.20
CA HIS A 682 16.91 17.59 16.26
C HIS A 682 17.22 16.20 15.70
N ALA A 683 16.62 15.83 14.56
CA ALA A 683 16.82 14.53 13.94
C ALA A 683 18.26 14.32 13.45
N ALA A 684 18.90 15.37 12.91
CA ALA A 684 20.32 15.34 12.55
C ALA A 684 21.21 15.23 13.81
N ALA A 685 20.92 16.00 14.86
CA ALA A 685 21.66 15.93 16.11
C ALA A 685 21.57 14.55 16.79
N ILE A 686 20.40 13.90 16.77
CA ILE A 686 20.20 12.53 17.29
C ILE A 686 21.04 11.51 16.53
N GLU A 687 21.10 11.63 15.20
CA GLU A 687 21.90 10.75 14.34
C GLU A 687 23.41 10.96 14.53
N ASP A 688 23.85 12.23 14.61
CA ASP A 688 25.25 12.60 14.82
C ASP A 688 25.75 12.18 16.22
N ALA A 689 24.88 12.24 17.23
CA ALA A 689 25.14 11.74 18.58
C ALA A 689 25.26 10.21 18.65
N GLY A 690 24.84 9.49 17.59
CA GLY A 690 24.93 8.03 17.51
C GLY A 690 23.91 7.29 18.38
N VAL A 691 22.74 7.89 18.61
CA VAL A 691 21.65 7.27 19.36
C VAL A 691 21.04 6.11 18.54
N ASP A 692 20.98 4.91 19.12
CA ASP A 692 20.51 3.70 18.41
C ASP A 692 18.97 3.65 18.26
N SER A 693 18.23 4.14 19.25
CA SER A 693 16.77 4.11 19.26
C SER A 693 16.17 5.28 20.03
N VAL A 694 15.01 5.78 19.57
CA VAL A 694 14.27 6.87 20.21
C VAL A 694 12.84 6.42 20.52
N ARG A 695 12.35 6.80 21.70
CA ARG A 695 10.95 6.61 22.11
C ARG A 695 10.07 7.74 21.58
N ILE A 696 9.13 7.38 20.71
CA ILE A 696 8.19 8.33 20.10
C ILE A 696 6.75 8.00 20.46
N ARG A 697 5.91 9.04 20.39
CA ARG A 697 4.46 8.87 20.37
C ARG A 697 4.00 8.34 19.01
N SER A 698 3.02 7.45 19.02
CA SER A 698 2.48 6.83 17.81
C SER A 698 0.96 6.78 17.84
N VAL A 699 0.37 6.69 16.65
CA VAL A 699 -1.05 6.44 16.46
C VAL A 699 -1.46 5.09 17.06
N LEU A 700 -0.56 4.11 17.12
CA LEU A 700 -0.84 2.78 17.68
C LEU A 700 -1.16 2.83 19.18
N THR A 701 -0.45 3.67 19.93
CA THR A 701 -0.57 3.78 21.40
C THR A 701 -1.52 4.88 21.85
N CYS A 702 -2.13 5.63 20.92
CA CYS A 702 -2.99 6.77 21.26
C CYS A 702 -4.28 6.34 22.01
N GLU A 703 -4.49 6.89 23.20
CA GLU A 703 -5.62 6.58 24.10
C GLU A 703 -6.87 7.44 23.87
N SER A 704 -6.84 8.31 22.85
CA SER A 704 -7.99 9.14 22.49
C SER A 704 -9.28 8.33 22.29
N LYS A 705 -10.38 8.82 22.93
CA LYS A 705 -11.70 8.18 22.91
C LYS A 705 -12.29 8.09 21.51
N ARG A 706 -12.09 9.11 20.68
CA ARG A 706 -12.58 9.17 19.29
C ARG A 706 -11.44 9.66 18.42
N GLY A 707 -11.20 9.00 17.29
CA GLY A 707 -10.09 9.36 16.41
C GLY A 707 -8.72 9.16 17.06
N VAL A 708 -7.85 10.16 16.88
CA VAL A 708 -6.46 10.21 17.31
C VAL A 708 -6.14 11.64 17.78
N CYS A 709 -5.22 11.82 18.73
CA CYS A 709 -4.77 13.15 19.12
C CYS A 709 -3.68 13.70 18.18
N ARG A 710 -3.51 15.03 18.18
CA ARG A 710 -2.49 15.73 17.39
C ARG A 710 -1.09 15.19 17.65
N ASP A 711 -0.71 15.03 18.91
CA ASP A 711 0.68 14.69 19.28
C ASP A 711 1.08 13.26 18.93
N CYS A 712 0.14 12.31 18.98
CA CYS A 712 0.39 10.93 18.56
C CYS A 712 0.53 10.79 17.03
N TYR A 713 -0.09 11.68 16.26
CA TYR A 713 0.06 11.72 14.80
C TYR A 713 1.30 12.52 14.37
N GLY A 714 1.55 13.64 15.06
CA GLY A 714 2.64 14.59 14.81
C GLY A 714 2.37 15.51 13.62
N ARG A 715 3.39 15.73 12.80
CA ARG A 715 3.41 16.67 11.68
C ARG A 715 2.52 16.22 10.52
N ASN A 716 1.72 17.14 9.97
CA ASN A 716 1.08 16.99 8.67
C ASN A 716 2.13 17.19 7.57
N LEU A 717 2.34 16.16 6.75
CA LEU A 717 3.39 16.17 5.72
C LEU A 717 3.04 17.07 4.53
N ALA A 718 1.78 17.47 4.35
CA ALA A 718 1.37 18.34 3.26
C ALA A 718 1.65 19.82 3.55
N THR A 719 1.50 20.26 4.80
CA THR A 719 1.71 21.65 5.24
C THR A 719 3.03 21.85 5.97
N MET A 720 3.67 20.76 6.43
CA MET A 720 4.89 20.80 7.24
C MET A 720 4.72 21.48 8.60
N ASP A 721 3.50 21.51 9.12
CA ASP A 721 3.16 21.93 10.49
C ASP A 721 2.51 20.78 11.27
N LEU A 722 2.39 20.92 12.59
CA LEU A 722 1.64 19.96 13.41
C LEU A 722 0.18 19.90 12.96
N VAL A 723 -0.39 18.69 12.84
CA VAL A 723 -1.73 18.47 12.28
C VAL A 723 -2.82 19.26 13.01
N ASP A 724 -3.77 19.83 12.27
CA ASP A 724 -4.88 20.60 12.85
C ASP A 724 -6.02 19.70 13.33
N ILE A 725 -6.84 20.23 14.24
CA ILE A 725 -8.06 19.54 14.69
C ILE A 725 -9.03 19.45 13.52
N GLY A 726 -9.66 18.29 13.38
CA GLY A 726 -10.60 18.01 12.30
C GLY A 726 -9.98 17.40 11.05
N GLU A 727 -8.65 17.32 10.93
CA GLU A 727 -8.01 16.73 9.75
C GLU A 727 -8.38 15.24 9.63
N ALA A 728 -8.83 14.83 8.44
CA ALA A 728 -9.28 13.45 8.16
C ALA A 728 -8.09 12.51 7.87
N VAL A 729 -7.22 12.32 8.86
CA VAL A 729 -5.96 11.55 8.75
C VAL A 729 -6.15 10.12 8.29
N GLY A 730 -7.29 9.49 8.60
CA GLY A 730 -7.61 8.15 8.12
C GLY A 730 -7.81 8.04 6.61
N VAL A 731 -8.47 9.03 6.00
CA VAL A 731 -8.63 9.09 4.54
C VAL A 731 -7.30 9.39 3.88
N ILE A 732 -6.50 10.29 4.45
CA ILE A 732 -5.16 10.65 3.95
C ILE A 732 -4.23 9.42 4.00
N ALA A 733 -4.26 8.67 5.10
CA ALA A 733 -3.47 7.44 5.24
C ALA A 733 -3.86 6.39 4.19
N ALA A 734 -5.15 6.14 4.02
CA ALA A 734 -5.65 5.19 3.03
C ALA A 734 -5.26 5.58 1.59
N GLN A 735 -5.35 6.86 1.23
CA GLN A 735 -4.91 7.38 -0.07
C GLN A 735 -3.39 7.28 -0.25
N SER A 736 -2.63 7.61 0.79
CA SER A 736 -1.15 7.58 0.79
C SER A 736 -0.58 6.17 0.63
N ILE A 737 -1.35 5.13 0.96
CA ILE A 737 -1.02 3.72 0.73
C ILE A 737 -1.55 3.24 -0.63
N GLY A 738 -2.77 3.64 -0.98
CA GLY A 738 -3.49 3.16 -2.16
C GLY A 738 -3.00 3.72 -3.50
N GLU A 739 -2.68 5.02 -3.56
CA GLU A 739 -2.18 5.67 -4.77
C GLU A 739 -0.84 5.06 -5.22
N PRO A 740 0.18 4.95 -4.34
CA PRO A 740 1.42 4.29 -4.74
C PRO A 740 1.23 2.79 -4.99
N GLY A 741 0.29 2.14 -4.30
CA GLY A 741 -0.08 0.74 -4.55
C GLY A 741 -0.56 0.50 -5.99
N THR A 742 -1.26 1.48 -6.58
CA THR A 742 -1.64 1.46 -7.99
C THR A 742 -0.41 1.67 -8.88
N GLN A 743 0.49 2.59 -8.49
CA GLN A 743 1.75 2.79 -9.21
C GLN A 743 2.65 1.55 -9.21
N LEU A 744 2.66 0.72 -8.15
CA LEU A 744 3.43 -0.54 -8.12
C LEU A 744 3.05 -1.46 -9.29
N THR A 745 1.76 -1.53 -9.58
CA THR A 745 1.25 -2.34 -10.70
C THR A 745 1.59 -1.73 -12.06
N LEU A 746 1.60 -0.41 -12.16
CA LEU A 746 1.95 0.32 -13.39
C LEU A 746 3.45 0.32 -13.68
N ARG A 747 4.33 0.45 -12.68
CA ARG A 747 5.81 0.40 -12.87
C ARG A 747 6.29 -0.96 -13.36
N THR A 748 5.57 -2.01 -13.01
CA THR A 748 5.78 -3.36 -13.55
C THR A 748 5.72 -3.37 -15.09
N PHE A 749 5.00 -2.44 -15.73
CA PHE A 749 4.96 -2.30 -17.18
C PHE A 749 6.33 -1.98 -17.80
N HIS A 750 7.08 -1.06 -17.19
CA HIS A 750 8.38 -0.63 -17.72
C HIS A 750 9.47 -1.68 -17.53
N ILE A 751 9.33 -2.51 -16.50
CA ILE A 751 10.27 -3.59 -16.16
C ILE A 751 9.85 -4.91 -16.82
N GLY A 752 8.56 -5.09 -17.12
CA GLY A 752 7.88 -6.35 -17.48
C GLY A 752 8.35 -7.08 -18.75
N GLY A 753 9.40 -6.60 -19.40
CA GLY A 753 10.14 -7.34 -20.42
C GLY A 753 11.40 -8.00 -19.88
N THR A 754 12.15 -7.34 -19.01
CA THR A 754 13.49 -7.73 -18.55
C THR A 754 13.47 -8.26 -17.13
N ALA A 755 13.96 -9.49 -16.94
CA ALA A 755 14.18 -10.02 -15.60
C ALA A 755 15.49 -9.43 -15.04
N ALA A 756 15.39 -8.63 -13.98
CA ALA A 756 16.54 -8.18 -13.20
C ALA A 756 16.61 -9.03 -11.93
N ARG A 757 17.52 -10.00 -11.92
CA ARG A 757 17.87 -10.72 -10.69
C ARG A 757 19.02 -9.96 -10.04
N ILE A 758 18.92 -9.66 -8.75
CA ILE A 758 20.08 -9.21 -7.99
C ILE A 758 20.99 -10.43 -7.88
N ALA A 759 22.22 -10.34 -8.39
CA ALA A 759 23.18 -11.42 -8.29
C ALA A 759 23.53 -11.61 -6.81
N GLU A 760 23.25 -12.80 -6.26
CA GLU A 760 23.69 -13.13 -4.90
C GLU A 760 25.21 -13.30 -4.90
N GLN A 761 25.87 -12.56 -4.01
CA GLN A 761 27.32 -12.62 -3.87
C GLN A 761 27.68 -13.89 -3.09
N SER A 762 28.48 -14.76 -3.70
CA SER A 762 29.03 -15.96 -3.04
C SER A 762 30.16 -15.63 -2.06
N LYS A 763 30.64 -14.39 -2.04
CA LYS A 763 31.71 -13.90 -1.17
C LYS A 763 31.27 -12.61 -0.48
N VAL A 764 31.52 -12.52 0.83
CA VAL A 764 31.27 -11.30 1.61
C VAL A 764 32.60 -10.59 1.83
N GLU A 765 32.67 -9.32 1.43
CA GLU A 765 33.86 -8.47 1.52
C GLU A 765 33.72 -7.42 2.63
N ALA A 766 34.85 -7.06 3.26
CA ALA A 766 34.88 -6.04 4.31
C ALA A 766 34.55 -4.64 3.76
N LYS A 767 33.54 -3.96 4.34
CA LYS A 767 33.17 -2.58 3.96
C LYS A 767 34.02 -1.51 4.65
N TYR A 768 34.61 -1.85 5.78
CA TYR A 768 35.39 -0.94 6.63
C TYR A 768 36.74 -1.55 6.97
N ASN A 769 37.72 -0.69 7.22
CA ASN A 769 39.00 -1.13 7.77
C ASN A 769 38.82 -1.43 9.26
N GLY A 770 39.48 -2.47 9.76
CA GLY A 770 39.45 -2.78 11.18
C GLY A 770 40.04 -4.15 11.48
N LYS A 771 39.66 -4.68 12.65
CA LYS A 771 40.05 -6.00 13.13
C LYS A 771 38.84 -6.92 13.14
N VAL A 772 39.00 -8.13 12.63
CA VAL A 772 37.95 -9.16 12.60
C VAL A 772 37.84 -9.81 13.99
N VAL A 773 36.66 -9.78 14.60
CA VAL A 773 36.37 -10.42 15.90
C VAL A 773 35.27 -11.44 15.70
N TYR A 774 35.48 -12.67 16.17
CA TYR A 774 34.46 -13.71 16.12
C TYR A 774 33.62 -13.72 17.39
N LEU A 775 32.31 -13.87 17.24
CA LEU A 775 31.36 -14.07 18.33
C LEU A 775 30.55 -15.33 18.04
N ASN A 776 30.58 -16.29 18.97
CA ASN A 776 29.85 -17.55 18.88
C ASN A 776 30.10 -18.37 17.59
N ILE A 777 31.23 -18.13 16.91
CA ILE A 777 31.63 -18.91 15.72
C ILE A 777 32.24 -20.22 16.17
N LYS A 778 31.61 -21.33 15.80
CA LYS A 778 32.21 -22.67 15.83
C LYS A 778 32.62 -23.05 14.41
N ALA A 779 33.92 -23.27 14.20
CA ALA A 779 34.46 -23.65 12.91
C ALA A 779 35.42 -24.85 13.04
N ILE A 780 35.37 -25.75 12.06
CA ILE A 780 36.20 -26.94 11.96
C ILE A 780 37.22 -26.73 10.85
N SER A 781 38.48 -27.08 11.12
CA SER A 781 39.54 -27.05 10.10
C SER A 781 39.62 -28.40 9.40
N ARG A 782 39.47 -28.40 8.07
CA ARG A 782 39.69 -29.58 7.23
C ARG A 782 41.20 -29.86 7.09
N PRO A 783 41.58 -31.07 6.63
CA PRO A 783 42.97 -31.41 6.27
C PRO A 783 43.59 -30.45 5.23
N ASP A 784 42.76 -29.84 4.38
CA ASP A 784 43.16 -28.89 3.34
C ASP A 784 43.31 -27.43 3.85
N GLU A 785 43.47 -27.22 5.17
CA GLU A 785 43.57 -25.91 5.85
C GLU A 785 42.34 -24.98 5.72
N THR A 786 41.26 -25.42 5.08
CA THR A 786 40.00 -24.68 4.98
C THR A 786 39.18 -24.75 6.28
N ARG A 787 38.65 -23.61 6.73
CA ARG A 787 37.84 -23.51 7.96
C ARG A 787 36.35 -23.42 7.61
N ILE A 788 35.57 -24.40 8.04
CA ILE A 788 34.13 -24.47 7.75
C ILE A 788 33.35 -24.21 9.03
N VAL A 789 32.36 -23.31 8.94
CA VAL A 789 31.49 -22.96 10.06
C VAL A 789 30.45 -24.04 10.29
N THR A 790 30.41 -24.58 11.50
CA THR A 790 29.37 -25.54 11.95
C THR A 790 28.40 -24.93 12.96
N GLY A 791 28.73 -23.77 13.54
CA GLY A 791 27.81 -23.01 14.38
C GLY A 791 26.75 -22.24 13.56
N ARG A 792 25.50 -22.20 14.04
CA ARG A 792 24.40 -21.44 13.40
C ARG A 792 24.23 -20.01 13.94
N GLU A 793 24.82 -19.72 15.09
CA GLU A 793 24.77 -18.42 15.78
C GLU A 793 26.04 -17.59 15.63
N GLY A 794 26.94 -17.99 14.72
CA GLY A 794 28.22 -17.33 14.53
C GLY A 794 28.06 -15.94 13.92
N GLU A 795 28.72 -14.94 14.51
CA GLU A 795 28.82 -13.58 14.01
C GLU A 795 30.29 -13.16 13.86
N VAL A 796 30.59 -12.44 12.78
CA VAL A 796 31.87 -11.74 12.58
C VAL A 796 31.64 -10.24 12.75
N HIS A 797 32.37 -9.63 13.67
CA HIS A 797 32.35 -8.19 13.90
C HIS A 797 33.62 -7.56 13.32
N ILE A 798 33.51 -6.41 12.66
CA ILE A 798 34.66 -5.56 12.32
C ILE A 798 34.76 -4.47 13.38
N VAL A 799 35.84 -4.46 14.12
CA VAL A 799 36.09 -3.51 15.21
C VAL A 799 37.16 -2.52 14.80
N ASP A 800 36.94 -1.22 15.05
CA ASP A 800 37.95 -0.20 14.79
C ASP A 800 39.04 -0.15 15.87
N ASP A 801 40.09 0.63 15.65
CA ASP A 801 41.21 0.78 16.59
C ASP A 801 40.80 1.32 17.98
N ARG A 802 39.58 1.84 18.11
CA ARG A 802 39.01 2.38 19.36
C ARG A 802 38.06 1.40 20.06
N GLY A 803 37.96 0.16 19.58
CA GLY A 803 37.10 -0.86 20.17
C GLY A 803 35.62 -0.75 19.79
N ARG A 804 35.25 0.11 18.83
CA ARG A 804 33.85 0.24 18.38
C ARG A 804 33.57 -0.77 17.28
N VAL A 805 32.48 -1.51 17.41
CA VAL A 805 31.98 -2.41 16.37
C VAL A 805 31.41 -1.58 15.22
N ARG A 806 32.05 -1.62 14.06
CA ARG A 806 31.64 -0.90 12.84
C ARG A 806 30.72 -1.73 11.96
N SER A 807 30.88 -3.04 11.99
CA SER A 807 30.15 -3.97 11.12
C SER A 807 29.89 -5.27 11.89
N ARG A 808 28.71 -5.86 11.67
CA ARG A 808 28.24 -7.10 12.31
C ARG A 808 27.65 -7.97 11.22
N MET A 809 28.26 -9.13 11.00
CA MET A 809 27.85 -10.06 9.95
C MET A 809 27.53 -11.41 10.55
N LYS A 810 26.30 -11.88 10.35
CA LYS A 810 25.94 -13.26 10.69
C LYS A 810 26.54 -14.20 9.66
N VAL A 811 27.26 -15.23 10.09
CA VAL A 811 27.90 -16.20 9.21
C VAL A 811 26.98 -17.40 9.01
N PRO A 812 26.57 -17.71 7.77
CA PRO A 812 25.74 -18.88 7.50
C PRO A 812 26.45 -20.20 7.84
N TYR A 813 25.69 -21.18 8.28
CA TYR A 813 26.16 -22.55 8.46
C TYR A 813 26.72 -23.13 7.15
N GLY A 814 27.87 -23.81 7.23
CA GLY A 814 28.56 -24.38 6.06
C GLY A 814 29.41 -23.38 5.27
N SER A 815 29.50 -22.11 5.71
CA SER A 815 30.38 -21.11 5.08
C SER A 815 31.85 -21.42 5.33
N ILE A 816 32.69 -21.06 4.36
CA ILE A 816 34.15 -21.14 4.42
C ILE A 816 34.68 -19.79 4.91
N LEU A 817 35.33 -19.77 6.08
CA LEU A 817 35.97 -18.56 6.61
C LEU A 817 37.31 -18.34 5.90
N VAL A 818 37.48 -17.16 5.31
CA VAL A 818 38.71 -16.74 4.62
C VAL A 818 39.56 -15.85 5.54
N ALA A 819 38.93 -14.87 6.21
CA ALA A 819 39.62 -14.01 7.16
C ALA A 819 39.72 -14.69 8.53
N ALA A 820 40.91 -14.69 9.14
CA ALA A 820 41.14 -15.28 10.46
C ALA A 820 40.67 -14.36 11.61
N GLU A 821 40.37 -14.94 12.77
CA GLU A 821 40.10 -14.19 14.00
C GLU A 821 41.28 -13.28 14.34
N ASP A 822 40.97 -12.07 14.77
CA ASP A 822 41.91 -11.01 15.12
C ASP A 822 42.80 -10.48 13.99
N ALA A 823 42.55 -10.89 12.74
CA ALA A 823 43.30 -10.40 11.59
C ALA A 823 42.94 -8.92 11.28
N PRO A 824 43.94 -8.08 10.94
CA PRO A 824 43.67 -6.77 10.35
C PRO A 824 43.08 -6.97 8.94
N ILE A 825 41.98 -6.29 8.66
CA ILE A 825 41.27 -6.37 7.38
C ILE A 825 41.12 -5.00 6.76
N SER A 826 41.38 -4.91 5.45
CA SER A 826 41.18 -3.70 4.66
C SER A 826 39.85 -3.78 3.91
N LYS A 827 39.30 -2.63 3.56
CA LYS A 827 38.10 -2.54 2.73
C LYS A 827 38.30 -3.29 1.40
N GLY A 828 37.43 -4.25 1.12
CA GLY A 828 37.46 -5.11 -0.08
C GLY A 828 38.03 -6.53 0.15
N ASP A 829 38.60 -6.81 1.32
CA ASP A 829 39.11 -8.15 1.62
C ASP A 829 37.96 -9.13 1.91
N SER A 830 38.05 -10.36 1.40
CA SER A 830 37.07 -11.43 1.61
C SER A 830 37.06 -11.93 3.06
N ILE A 831 35.89 -11.97 3.67
CA ILE A 831 35.69 -12.44 5.05
C ILE A 831 35.30 -13.92 5.05
N PHE A 832 34.25 -14.27 4.32
CA PHE A 832 33.80 -15.66 4.17
C PHE A 832 33.11 -15.90 2.83
N GLU A 833 33.12 -17.16 2.39
CA GLU A 833 32.52 -17.63 1.15
C GLU A 833 31.45 -18.68 1.44
N TRP A 834 30.38 -18.69 0.67
CA TRP A 834 29.29 -19.65 0.83
C TRP A 834 28.58 -19.91 -0.51
N ASP A 835 27.85 -21.02 -0.62
CA ASP A 835 27.02 -21.32 -1.79
C ASP A 835 25.60 -20.73 -1.61
N PRO A 836 25.23 -19.67 -2.35
CA PRO A 836 23.89 -19.08 -2.25
C PRO A 836 22.78 -20.00 -2.76
N TYR A 837 23.09 -20.93 -3.65
CA TYR A 837 22.09 -21.74 -4.35
C TYR A 837 21.75 -23.04 -3.63
N SER A 838 22.50 -23.40 -2.60
CA SER A 838 22.27 -24.63 -1.86
C SER A 838 22.53 -24.50 -0.37
N ASN A 839 21.67 -25.13 0.42
CA ASN A 839 21.98 -25.41 1.81
C ASN A 839 22.73 -26.73 1.87
N THR A 840 23.83 -26.77 2.62
CA THR A 840 24.58 -28.02 2.83
C THR A 840 24.44 -28.48 4.27
N ILE A 841 24.44 -29.80 4.49
CA ILE A 841 24.57 -30.39 5.82
C ILE A 841 26.02 -30.87 5.97
N VAL A 842 26.71 -30.43 7.03
CA VAL A 842 28.12 -30.71 7.31
C VAL A 842 28.25 -31.62 8.54
N THR A 843 29.11 -32.63 8.48
CA THR A 843 29.40 -33.46 9.67
C THR A 843 30.43 -32.78 10.58
N GLU A 844 30.19 -32.78 11.90
CA GLU A 844 31.17 -32.29 12.89
C GLU A 844 32.24 -33.34 13.25
N TYR A 845 31.95 -34.62 12.98
CA TYR A 845 32.78 -35.74 13.40
C TYR A 845 33.20 -36.60 12.21
N ALA A 846 34.44 -37.09 12.27
CA ALA A 846 34.89 -38.14 11.37
C ALA A 846 34.29 -39.49 11.78
N GLY A 847 33.89 -40.30 10.80
CA GLY A 847 33.27 -41.59 11.06
C GLY A 847 32.69 -42.26 9.82
N LYS A 848 32.02 -43.39 10.03
CA LYS A 848 31.37 -44.17 8.98
C LYS A 848 29.89 -43.78 8.87
N VAL A 849 29.45 -43.46 7.66
CA VAL A 849 28.06 -43.08 7.32
C VAL A 849 27.17 -44.33 7.37
N VAL A 850 26.05 -44.24 8.09
CA VAL A 850 24.99 -45.26 8.12
C VAL A 850 23.65 -44.60 7.86
N PHE A 851 22.90 -45.14 6.91
CA PHE A 851 21.57 -44.65 6.58
C PHE A 851 20.52 -45.25 7.52
N LYS A 852 19.59 -44.41 7.94
CA LYS A 852 18.41 -44.80 8.73
C LYS A 852 17.18 -44.21 8.05
N ASP A 853 16.19 -45.04 7.76
CA ASP A 853 14.93 -44.66 7.09
C ASP A 853 15.11 -44.07 5.66
N ILE A 854 16.28 -44.31 5.04
CA ILE A 854 16.58 -44.03 3.62
C ILE A 854 16.53 -45.36 2.88
N VAL A 855 15.43 -45.60 2.16
CA VAL A 855 15.17 -46.87 1.45
C VAL A 855 14.96 -46.59 -0.03
N PRO A 856 15.69 -47.27 -0.93
CA PRO A 856 15.50 -47.15 -2.38
C PRO A 856 14.04 -47.37 -2.79
N ASP A 857 13.55 -46.58 -3.74
CA ASP A 857 12.19 -46.54 -4.29
C ASP A 857 11.05 -46.18 -3.31
N VAL A 858 11.36 -45.92 -2.04
CA VAL A 858 10.38 -45.54 -1.01
C VAL A 858 10.64 -44.13 -0.48
N SER A 859 11.82 -43.87 0.09
CA SER A 859 12.25 -42.55 0.58
C SER A 859 13.48 -42.01 -0.15
N LEU A 860 14.10 -42.83 -1.01
CA LEU A 860 15.17 -42.46 -1.91
C LEU A 860 14.76 -42.79 -3.34
N ARG A 861 14.75 -41.79 -4.22
CA ARG A 861 14.53 -41.98 -5.64
C ARG A 861 15.80 -41.64 -6.40
N GLU A 862 16.18 -42.57 -7.26
CA GLU A 862 17.22 -42.36 -8.25
C GLU A 862 16.60 -41.58 -9.43
N GLU A 863 16.87 -40.29 -9.51
CA GLU A 863 16.53 -39.51 -10.69
C GLU A 863 17.64 -39.67 -11.74
N LEU A 864 17.25 -40.20 -12.89
CA LEU A 864 18.11 -40.30 -14.05
C LEU A 864 18.00 -38.99 -14.82
N ASP A 865 19.10 -38.26 -14.87
CA ASP A 865 19.20 -37.08 -15.72
C ASP A 865 19.26 -37.56 -17.18
N GLU A 866 18.17 -37.33 -17.93
CA GLU A 866 17.96 -37.79 -19.31
C GLU A 866 19.09 -37.39 -20.28
N THR A 867 19.88 -36.38 -19.91
CA THR A 867 20.95 -35.81 -20.74
C THR A 867 22.35 -36.29 -20.35
N THR A 868 22.63 -36.51 -19.06
CA THR A 868 23.97 -36.91 -18.59
C THR A 868 24.07 -38.41 -18.34
N GLY A 869 22.94 -39.10 -18.22
CA GLY A 869 22.88 -40.54 -17.92
C GLY A 869 23.35 -40.89 -16.51
N LEU A 870 23.58 -39.89 -15.65
CA LEU A 870 23.97 -40.08 -14.27
C LEU A 870 22.75 -40.21 -13.37
N ILE A 871 22.91 -41.07 -12.37
CA ILE A 871 21.89 -41.35 -11.38
C ILE A 871 22.15 -40.46 -10.17
N GLN A 872 21.21 -39.59 -9.84
CA GLN A 872 21.27 -38.75 -8.66
C GLN A 872 20.33 -39.29 -7.57
N PRO A 873 20.86 -39.65 -6.39
CA PRO A 873 20.06 -40.10 -5.26
C PRO A 873 19.38 -38.90 -4.58
N ILE A 874 18.07 -38.73 -4.82
CA ILE A 874 17.25 -37.65 -4.24
C ILE A 874 16.30 -38.21 -3.19
N ILE A 875 16.24 -37.58 -2.03
CA ILE A 875 15.27 -37.92 -1.00
C ILE A 875 13.87 -37.49 -1.42
N VAL A 876 12.92 -38.42 -1.44
CA VAL A 876 11.52 -38.17 -1.80
C VAL A 876 10.60 -38.40 -0.61
N GLU A 877 9.44 -37.73 -0.64
CA GLU A 877 8.42 -37.93 0.38
C GLU A 877 7.78 -39.33 0.22
N GLU A 878 7.82 -40.11 1.29
CA GLU A 878 7.13 -41.41 1.36
C GLU A 878 5.61 -41.19 1.41
N ARG A 879 4.85 -41.97 0.62
CA ARG A 879 3.38 -41.86 0.53
C ARG A 879 2.64 -42.03 1.86
N GLU A 880 3.17 -42.84 2.78
CA GLU A 880 2.58 -43.11 4.10
C GLU A 880 3.12 -42.19 5.21
N LYS A 881 4.14 -41.35 4.91
CA LYS A 881 4.76 -40.36 5.83
C LYS A 881 5.25 -40.95 7.17
N THR A 882 5.79 -42.17 7.13
CA THR A 882 6.26 -42.88 8.33
C THR A 882 7.78 -42.83 8.49
N LEU A 883 8.51 -42.77 7.37
CA LEU A 883 9.97 -42.76 7.33
C LEU A 883 10.52 -41.33 7.35
N PHE A 884 11.59 -41.13 8.12
CA PHE A 884 12.33 -39.87 8.23
C PHE A 884 13.80 -40.09 7.88
N PRO A 885 14.17 -39.88 6.60
CA PRO A 885 15.54 -39.97 6.10
C PRO A 885 16.56 -39.35 7.06
N THR A 886 17.43 -40.18 7.64
CA THR A 886 18.43 -39.75 8.64
C THR A 886 19.79 -40.38 8.32
N ILE A 887 20.85 -39.58 8.39
CA ILE A 887 22.24 -40.03 8.27
C ILE A 887 22.86 -40.09 9.66
N LEU A 888 23.37 -41.26 10.04
CA LEU A 888 24.07 -41.48 11.29
C LEU A 888 25.58 -41.57 11.05
N ILE A 889 26.38 -40.85 11.85
CA ILE A 889 27.84 -40.97 11.82
C ILE A 889 28.27 -41.87 12.97
N LYS A 890 28.87 -43.02 12.65
CA LYS A 890 29.36 -43.99 13.63
C LYS A 890 30.88 -43.99 13.73
N ASP A 891 31.40 -44.05 14.95
CA ASP A 891 32.83 -44.25 15.20
C ASP A 891 33.25 -45.69 14.84
N SER A 892 34.55 -45.94 14.77
CA SER A 892 35.24 -47.24 14.63
C SER A 892 34.71 -48.34 15.57
N LYS A 893 34.10 -47.99 16.71
CA LYS A 893 33.48 -48.90 17.69
C LYS A 893 31.96 -49.13 17.46
N GLY A 894 31.38 -48.61 16.38
CA GLY A 894 29.97 -48.78 16.04
C GLY A 894 28.98 -47.93 16.85
N LYS A 895 29.46 -47.03 17.72
CA LYS A 895 28.63 -46.08 18.48
C LYS A 895 28.33 -44.85 17.63
N THR A 896 27.05 -44.46 17.54
CA THR A 896 26.61 -43.23 16.88
C THR A 896 27.15 -42.02 17.63
N LYS A 897 27.93 -41.18 16.96
CA LYS A 897 28.39 -39.89 17.49
C LYS A 897 27.39 -38.78 17.26
N ASP A 898 26.80 -38.75 16.06
CA ASP A 898 25.87 -37.71 15.66
C ASP A 898 24.83 -38.24 14.66
N SER A 899 23.71 -37.54 14.54
CA SER A 899 22.60 -37.89 13.67
C SER A 899 22.03 -36.66 12.94
N TYR A 900 22.06 -36.69 11.62
CA TYR A 900 21.60 -35.61 10.75
C TYR A 900 20.31 -36.01 10.02
N ARG A 901 19.22 -35.30 10.26
CA ARG A 901 17.95 -35.51 9.54
C ARG A 901 17.97 -34.81 8.20
N ILE A 902 17.52 -35.50 7.16
CA ILE A 902 17.60 -35.04 5.78
C ILE A 902 16.20 -34.64 5.29
N PRO A 903 16.00 -33.39 4.82
CA PRO A 903 14.70 -32.97 4.31
C PRO A 903 14.39 -33.60 2.95
N THR A 904 13.11 -33.58 2.58
CA THR A 904 12.65 -34.02 1.25
C THR A 904 13.17 -33.08 0.16
N GLY A 905 13.57 -33.63 -0.99
CA GLY A 905 14.17 -32.90 -2.10
C GLY A 905 15.69 -32.69 -1.97
N ALA A 906 16.31 -33.18 -0.89
CA ALA A 906 17.74 -33.09 -0.70
C ALA A 906 18.50 -34.16 -1.51
N GLN A 907 19.68 -33.78 -2.03
CA GLN A 907 20.56 -34.63 -2.82
C GLN A 907 21.66 -35.22 -1.93
N LEU A 908 21.75 -36.55 -1.88
CA LEU A 908 22.78 -37.23 -1.10
C LEU A 908 24.14 -37.14 -1.82
N LEU A 909 25.17 -36.66 -1.13
CA LEU A 909 26.55 -36.64 -1.65
C LEU A 909 27.37 -37.85 -1.20
N VAL A 910 26.92 -38.53 -0.16
CA VAL A 910 27.61 -39.66 0.46
C VAL A 910 26.87 -40.97 0.24
N GLN A 911 27.61 -42.09 0.27
CA GLN A 911 27.05 -43.44 0.14
C GLN A 911 27.01 -44.18 1.50
N GLU A 912 26.13 -45.18 1.62
CA GLU A 912 26.06 -46.01 2.81
C GLU A 912 27.38 -46.75 3.05
N GLY A 913 27.96 -46.58 4.24
CA GLY A 913 29.23 -47.17 4.62
C GLY A 913 30.48 -46.40 4.18
N GLN A 914 30.34 -45.25 3.53
CA GLN A 914 31.46 -44.34 3.25
C GLN A 914 32.09 -43.82 4.55
N SER A 915 33.41 -43.67 4.57
CA SER A 915 34.11 -42.98 5.66
C SER A 915 34.22 -41.51 5.31
N VAL A 916 33.79 -40.63 6.22
CA VAL A 916 33.79 -39.18 6.06
C VAL A 916 34.65 -38.52 7.13
N ASP A 917 35.30 -37.43 6.77
CA ASP A 917 36.09 -36.61 7.69
C ASP A 917 35.27 -35.49 8.32
N ALA A 918 35.75 -34.93 9.43
CA ALA A 918 35.11 -33.78 10.07
C ALA A 918 35.11 -32.57 9.12
N GLY A 919 33.96 -31.94 8.95
CA GLY A 919 33.74 -30.84 8.03
C GLY A 919 33.31 -31.25 6.62
N GLU A 920 33.11 -32.54 6.31
CA GLU A 920 32.66 -33.00 4.98
C GLU A 920 31.14 -32.77 4.75
N PHE A 921 30.74 -32.48 3.51
CA PHE A 921 29.35 -32.23 3.15
C PHE A 921 28.60 -33.55 2.94
N LEU A 922 27.56 -33.81 3.72
CA LEU A 922 26.75 -35.03 3.63
C LEU A 922 25.68 -34.94 2.55
N VAL A 923 25.02 -33.78 2.46
CA VAL A 923 23.85 -33.56 1.61
C VAL A 923 23.85 -32.14 1.08
N LYS A 924 23.41 -31.99 -0.17
CA LYS A 924 23.15 -30.72 -0.82
C LYS A 924 21.64 -30.54 -1.01
N ILE A 925 21.09 -29.49 -0.42
CA ILE A 925 19.67 -29.14 -0.55
C ILE A 925 19.61 -27.95 -1.52
N PRO A 926 19.06 -28.12 -2.73
CA PRO A 926 18.85 -26.98 -3.60
C PRO A 926 17.91 -26.00 -2.90
N ARG A 927 18.35 -24.76 -2.67
CA ARG A 927 17.45 -23.73 -2.19
C ARG A 927 16.46 -23.46 -3.31
N GLN A 928 15.22 -23.90 -3.14
CA GLN A 928 14.13 -23.25 -3.87
C GLN A 928 14.12 -21.83 -3.34
N ILE A 929 14.61 -20.89 -4.15
CA ILE A 929 14.56 -19.47 -3.83
C ILE A 929 13.09 -19.07 -3.93
N SER A 930 12.32 -19.43 -2.92
CA SER A 930 10.94 -19.01 -2.66
C SER A 930 10.92 -17.52 -2.29
N LYS A 931 12.08 -16.97 -1.89
CA LYS A 931 12.37 -15.53 -1.89
C LYS A 931 12.86 -15.05 -3.25
N THR A 932 12.18 -15.39 -4.34
CA THR A 932 12.20 -14.47 -5.47
C THR A 932 11.59 -13.19 -4.91
N ARG A 933 12.42 -12.18 -4.62
CA ARG A 933 12.00 -10.80 -4.33
C ARG A 933 11.40 -10.23 -5.60
N ASP A 934 10.28 -10.82 -6.00
CA ASP A 934 9.61 -10.54 -7.25
C ASP A 934 8.83 -9.25 -7.05
N ILE A 935 9.38 -8.20 -7.63
CA ILE A 935 8.81 -6.88 -7.80
C ILE A 935 7.34 -6.98 -8.28
N THR A 936 7.00 -8.01 -9.06
CA THR A 936 5.66 -8.17 -9.65
C THR A 936 4.58 -8.73 -8.69
N GLY A 937 4.97 -9.24 -7.52
CA GLY A 937 4.10 -9.84 -6.49
C GLY A 937 3.73 -8.93 -5.31
N GLY A 938 4.25 -7.69 -5.26
CA GLY A 938 4.15 -6.83 -4.08
C GLY A 938 2.73 -6.52 -3.60
N LEU A 939 1.82 -6.13 -4.50
CA LEU A 939 0.46 -5.74 -4.10
C LEU A 939 -0.38 -6.90 -3.51
N PRO A 940 -0.39 -8.12 -4.09
CA PRO A 940 -1.03 -9.28 -3.45
C PRO A 940 -0.55 -9.56 -2.03
N ARG A 941 0.75 -9.41 -1.77
CA ARG A 941 1.32 -9.58 -0.42
C ARG A 941 0.83 -8.51 0.55
N VAL A 942 0.83 -7.24 0.12
CA VAL A 942 0.26 -6.14 0.92
C VAL A 942 -1.21 -6.38 1.23
N ALA A 943 -1.99 -6.85 0.26
CA ALA A 943 -3.39 -7.19 0.45
C ALA A 943 -3.59 -8.40 1.40
N GLU A 944 -2.71 -9.40 1.35
CA GLU A 944 -2.70 -10.54 2.26
C GLU A 944 -2.49 -10.09 3.73
N LEU A 945 -1.50 -9.21 3.94
CA LEU A 945 -1.17 -8.66 5.25
C LEU A 945 -2.31 -7.80 5.82
N PHE A 946 -2.88 -6.89 5.03
CA PHE A 946 -4.04 -6.08 5.47
C PHE A 946 -5.31 -6.90 5.68
N GLU A 947 -5.48 -8.03 4.98
CA GLU A 947 -6.60 -8.95 5.23
C GLU A 947 -6.32 -9.91 6.39
N ALA A 948 -5.14 -9.83 7.04
CA ALA A 948 -4.68 -10.72 8.10
C ALA A 948 -4.95 -12.19 7.77
N ARG A 949 -4.66 -12.58 6.51
CA ARG A 949 -4.86 -13.96 6.05
C ARG A 949 -3.72 -14.84 6.57
N LYS A 950 -4.07 -16.07 6.92
CA LYS A 950 -3.07 -17.09 7.19
C LYS A 950 -2.28 -17.36 5.92
N PRO A 951 -0.93 -17.31 5.96
CA PRO A 951 -0.10 -17.70 4.83
C PRO A 951 -0.43 -19.11 4.35
N HIS A 952 -0.23 -19.39 3.06
CA HIS A 952 -0.42 -20.75 2.54
C HIS A 952 0.52 -21.76 3.22
N ASP A 953 1.76 -21.32 3.45
CA ASP A 953 2.80 -22.07 4.15
C ASP A 953 3.27 -21.29 5.40
N PRO A 954 2.55 -21.44 6.54
CA PRO A 954 2.91 -20.75 7.77
C PRO A 954 4.10 -21.42 8.46
N ALA A 955 5.01 -20.61 8.98
CA ALA A 955 6.04 -21.04 9.92
C ALA A 955 5.42 -21.27 11.30
N VAL A 956 5.87 -22.31 12.00
CA VAL A 956 5.50 -22.56 13.40
C VAL A 956 6.45 -21.77 14.29
N ILE A 957 5.91 -20.96 15.19
CA ILE A 957 6.68 -20.19 16.18
C ILE A 957 6.58 -20.82 17.57
N SER A 958 7.58 -20.60 18.40
CA SER A 958 7.52 -20.99 19.81
C SER A 958 6.71 -19.99 20.63
N GLU A 959 5.87 -20.45 21.54
CA GLU A 959 5.09 -19.64 22.50
C GLU A 959 5.85 -19.38 23.81
N VAL A 960 6.89 -20.18 24.12
CA VAL A 960 7.63 -20.13 25.40
C VAL A 960 9.14 -20.09 25.16
N ASP A 961 9.86 -19.38 26.04
CA ASP A 961 11.32 -19.44 26.08
C ASP A 961 11.74 -20.80 26.63
N GLY A 962 12.61 -21.54 25.92
CA GLY A 962 13.00 -22.87 26.41
C GLY A 962 13.96 -23.64 25.53
N ILE A 963 14.24 -24.88 25.95
CA ILE A 963 15.10 -25.82 25.23
C ILE A 963 14.23 -26.72 24.36
N VAL A 964 14.62 -26.88 23.10
CA VAL A 964 13.94 -27.72 22.12
C VAL A 964 14.29 -29.19 22.34
N GLU A 965 13.27 -30.04 22.49
CA GLU A 965 13.37 -31.51 22.56
C GLU A 965 12.49 -32.15 21.48
N PHE A 966 13.02 -33.08 20.68
CA PHE A 966 12.22 -33.73 19.64
C PHE A 966 11.39 -34.91 20.19
N GLY A 967 10.08 -34.83 19.97
CA GLY A 967 9.10 -35.85 20.35
C GLY A 967 8.93 -37.01 19.35
N LYS A 968 7.90 -37.83 19.59
CA LYS A 968 7.50 -38.92 18.68
C LYS A 968 6.76 -38.36 17.47
N ILE A 969 6.61 -39.18 16.45
CA ILE A 969 5.87 -38.81 15.25
C ILE A 969 4.41 -39.19 15.45
N ILE A 970 3.51 -38.21 15.33
CA ILE A 970 2.07 -38.44 15.41
C ILE A 970 1.45 -38.07 14.07
N ARG A 971 0.79 -39.04 13.42
CA ARG A 971 0.04 -38.84 12.16
C ARG A 971 0.86 -38.17 11.04
N GLY A 972 2.15 -38.51 10.93
CA GLY A 972 3.03 -37.92 9.91
C GLY A 972 3.38 -36.45 10.16
N GLN A 973 3.27 -35.97 11.40
CA GLN A 973 3.79 -34.69 11.85
C GLN A 973 4.86 -34.93 12.91
N GLN A 974 5.93 -34.14 12.88
CA GLN A 974 6.99 -34.17 13.87
C GLN A 974 6.55 -33.39 15.11
N GLN A 975 6.49 -34.05 16.26
CA GLN A 975 6.35 -33.35 17.54
C GLN A 975 7.68 -32.71 17.93
N VAL A 976 7.61 -31.46 18.36
CA VAL A 976 8.71 -30.71 18.95
C VAL A 976 8.21 -30.18 20.29
N TYR A 977 8.90 -30.52 21.37
CA TYR A 977 8.66 -29.99 22.70
C TYR A 977 9.59 -28.80 22.94
N VAL A 978 9.07 -27.73 23.52
CA VAL A 978 9.90 -26.65 24.06
C VAL A 978 9.70 -26.63 25.55
N ARG A 979 10.76 -26.95 26.29
CA ARG A 979 10.74 -27.02 27.74
C ARG A 979 11.25 -25.69 28.31
N GLY A 980 10.35 -24.97 28.96
CA GLY A 980 10.65 -23.66 29.53
C GLY A 980 11.43 -23.72 30.82
N ASP A 981 12.06 -22.59 31.15
CA ASP A 981 12.91 -22.43 32.34
C ASP A 981 12.13 -22.63 33.66
N GLU A 982 10.81 -22.39 33.65
CA GLU A 982 9.90 -22.58 34.79
C GLU A 982 9.27 -23.99 34.85
N GLY A 983 9.65 -24.90 33.95
CA GLY A 983 9.19 -26.29 33.92
C GLY A 983 7.93 -26.54 33.08
N GLU A 984 7.38 -25.52 32.44
CA GLU A 984 6.31 -25.62 31.44
C GLU A 984 6.84 -26.34 30.18
N THR A 985 6.03 -27.15 29.52
CA THR A 985 6.45 -27.85 28.30
C THR A 985 5.36 -27.73 27.26
N GLU A 986 5.64 -26.99 26.20
CA GLU A 986 4.72 -26.77 25.09
C GLU A 986 5.02 -27.70 23.92
N GLU A 987 3.97 -28.21 23.28
CA GLU A 987 4.06 -29.19 22.20
C GLU A 987 3.66 -28.58 20.85
N TYR A 988 4.58 -28.65 19.88
CA TYR A 988 4.38 -28.16 18.52
C TYR A 988 4.36 -29.31 17.52
N LEU A 989 3.40 -29.29 16.59
CA LEU A 989 3.27 -30.27 15.51
C LEU A 989 3.72 -29.67 14.17
N ILE A 990 4.89 -30.08 13.69
CA ILE A 990 5.47 -29.59 12.45
C ILE A 990 5.19 -30.58 11.30
N PRO A 991 4.60 -30.14 10.17
CA PRO A 991 4.34 -31.02 9.02
C PRO A 991 5.60 -31.72 8.49
N HIS A 992 5.46 -32.99 8.08
CA HIS A 992 6.54 -33.77 7.44
C HIS A 992 7.08 -33.08 6.17
N GLY A 993 8.39 -33.22 5.94
CA GLY A 993 9.11 -32.67 4.79
C GLY A 993 9.62 -31.24 4.95
N ARG A 994 9.23 -30.51 6.01
CA ARG A 994 9.67 -29.12 6.24
C ARG A 994 11.07 -29.04 6.83
N HIS A 995 11.83 -28.03 6.40
CA HIS A 995 13.13 -27.73 6.97
C HIS A 995 12.98 -27.06 8.34
N LEU A 996 13.65 -27.63 9.35
CA LEU A 996 13.67 -27.14 10.72
C LEU A 996 14.86 -26.21 10.92
N HIS A 997 14.63 -25.04 11.51
CA HIS A 997 15.71 -24.12 11.87
C HIS A 997 16.45 -24.58 13.14
N VAL A 998 15.74 -25.28 14.03
CA VAL A 998 16.18 -25.66 15.36
C VAL A 998 16.61 -27.14 15.45
N HIS A 999 17.56 -27.43 16.35
CA HIS A 999 18.11 -28.75 16.66
C HIS A 999 17.78 -29.17 18.10
N ASP A 1000 17.99 -30.45 18.39
CA ASP A 1000 17.74 -31.01 19.72
C ASP A 1000 18.74 -30.39 20.71
N GLY A 1001 18.24 -29.72 21.75
CA GLY A 1001 19.05 -28.98 22.72
C GLY A 1001 19.29 -27.51 22.39
N ASP A 1002 18.79 -26.98 21.27
CA ASP A 1002 18.85 -25.53 20.98
C ASP A 1002 17.94 -24.76 21.95
N ARG A 1003 18.37 -23.57 22.36
CA ARG A 1003 17.53 -22.64 23.14
C ARG A 1003 16.81 -21.71 22.18
N VAL A 1004 15.49 -21.63 22.31
CA VAL A 1004 14.62 -20.75 21.52
C VAL A 1004 13.95 -19.74 22.45
N MET A 1005 13.69 -18.55 21.93
CA MET A 1005 12.87 -17.55 22.59
C MET A 1005 11.43 -17.61 22.06
N ALA A 1006 10.47 -17.15 22.87
CA ALA A 1006 9.10 -16.96 22.50
C ALA A 1006 9.01 -16.01 21.28
N GLY A 1007 8.39 -16.50 20.21
CA GLY A 1007 8.30 -15.85 18.91
C GLY A 1007 9.31 -16.34 17.87
N ASP A 1008 10.32 -17.12 18.26
CA ASP A 1008 11.29 -17.66 17.30
C ASP A 1008 10.65 -18.72 16.39
N SER A 1009 11.04 -18.69 15.12
CA SER A 1009 10.56 -19.61 14.10
C SER A 1009 11.26 -20.96 14.17
N LEU A 1010 10.49 -22.03 14.37
CA LEU A 1010 11.00 -23.41 14.48
C LEU A 1010 11.24 -24.06 13.10
N CYS A 1011 10.51 -23.62 12.07
CA CYS A 1011 10.59 -24.17 10.72
C CYS A 1011 10.48 -23.10 9.64
N GLU A 1012 10.94 -23.42 8.43
CA GLU A 1012 10.83 -22.54 7.27
C GLU A 1012 9.35 -22.21 6.95
N GLY A 1013 9.09 -20.94 6.60
CA GLY A 1013 7.76 -20.45 6.22
C GLY A 1013 7.57 -18.96 6.50
N SER A 1014 6.41 -18.41 6.12
CA SER A 1014 6.02 -17.05 6.52
C SER A 1014 5.38 -17.06 7.90
N ILE A 1015 5.71 -16.09 8.76
CA ILE A 1015 5.10 -16.01 10.10
C ILE A 1015 3.65 -15.54 9.98
N ASP A 1016 2.75 -16.22 10.69
CA ASP A 1016 1.34 -15.84 10.79
C ASP A 1016 1.17 -14.70 11.82
N PRO A 1017 0.61 -13.52 11.44
CA PRO A 1017 0.35 -12.43 12.38
C PRO A 1017 -0.53 -12.83 13.58
N HIS A 1018 -1.43 -13.80 13.41
CA HIS A 1018 -2.30 -14.26 14.51
C HIS A 1018 -1.51 -14.99 15.60
N ASP A 1019 -0.43 -15.66 15.23
CA ASP A 1019 0.40 -16.39 16.18
C ASP A 1019 1.30 -15.39 16.94
N ILE A 1020 1.81 -14.35 16.26
CA ILE A 1020 2.54 -13.25 16.91
C ILE A 1020 1.66 -12.53 17.94
N LEU A 1021 0.38 -12.28 17.63
CA LEU A 1021 -0.54 -11.61 18.56
C LEU A 1021 -0.72 -12.41 19.86
N LYS A 1022 -0.78 -13.73 19.78
CA LYS A 1022 -0.94 -14.61 20.94
C LYS A 1022 0.31 -14.65 21.81
N VAL A 1023 1.48 -14.77 21.18
CA VAL A 1023 2.75 -14.97 21.88
C VAL A 1023 3.34 -13.65 22.37
N SER A 1024 3.51 -12.69 21.46
CA SER A 1024 4.27 -11.46 21.72
C SER A 1024 3.38 -10.24 22.01
N GLY A 1025 2.05 -10.40 21.93
CA GLY A 1025 1.06 -9.37 22.22
C GLY A 1025 0.85 -8.33 21.11
N VAL A 1026 0.02 -7.33 21.43
CA VAL A 1026 -0.50 -6.35 20.47
C VAL A 1026 0.60 -5.48 19.86
N ASN A 1027 1.52 -4.96 20.67
CA ASN A 1027 2.54 -4.02 20.18
C ASN A 1027 3.48 -4.68 19.16
N LYS A 1028 3.87 -5.94 19.39
CA LYS A 1028 4.76 -6.67 18.49
C LYS A 1028 4.11 -7.05 17.17
N VAL A 1029 2.83 -7.46 17.17
CA VAL A 1029 2.13 -7.73 15.91
C VAL A 1029 1.93 -6.45 15.09
N GLN A 1030 1.69 -5.32 15.74
CA GLN A 1030 1.56 -4.03 15.06
C GLN A 1030 2.89 -3.59 14.43
N GLU A 1031 3.99 -3.69 15.17
CA GLU A 1031 5.34 -3.39 14.68
C GLU A 1031 5.69 -4.28 13.48
N TYR A 1032 5.42 -5.59 13.58
CA TYR A 1032 5.64 -6.55 12.48
C TYR A 1032 4.86 -6.17 11.22
N LEU A 1033 3.55 -5.89 11.36
CA LEU A 1033 2.70 -5.52 10.22
C LEU A 1033 3.17 -4.22 9.56
N VAL A 1034 3.54 -3.21 10.35
CA VAL A 1034 4.06 -1.94 9.81
C VAL A 1034 5.34 -2.19 9.02
N ASN A 1035 6.32 -2.91 9.60
CA ASN A 1035 7.60 -3.15 8.96
C ASN A 1035 7.49 -4.02 7.69
N GLU A 1036 6.72 -5.11 7.71
CA GLU A 1036 6.53 -6.01 6.56
C GLU A 1036 5.84 -5.31 5.39
N ILE A 1037 4.77 -4.56 5.65
CA ILE A 1037 4.05 -3.84 4.59
C ILE A 1037 4.98 -2.78 3.97
N GLN A 1038 5.71 -2.08 4.84
CA GLN A 1038 6.60 -1.02 4.45
C GLN A 1038 7.82 -1.54 3.66
N GLU A 1039 8.36 -2.72 3.98
CA GLU A 1039 9.40 -3.38 3.19
C GLU A 1039 8.96 -3.57 1.74
N VAL A 1040 7.71 -4.00 1.51
CA VAL A 1040 7.18 -4.19 0.14
C VAL A 1040 7.15 -2.89 -0.66
N TYR A 1041 6.75 -1.76 -0.06
CA TYR A 1041 6.76 -0.46 -0.73
C TYR A 1041 8.20 0.05 -0.95
N ARG A 1042 9.09 -0.14 0.03
CA ARG A 1042 10.50 0.28 -0.05
C ARG A 1042 11.28 -0.49 -1.12
N LEU A 1043 11.05 -1.80 -1.25
CA LEU A 1043 11.64 -2.63 -2.32
C LEU A 1043 11.30 -2.09 -3.73
N GLN A 1044 10.22 -1.31 -3.85
CA GLN A 1044 9.77 -0.69 -5.11
C GLN A 1044 10.24 0.76 -5.27
N GLY A 1045 11.07 1.25 -4.34
CA GLY A 1045 11.53 2.63 -4.30
C GLY A 1045 10.43 3.64 -3.97
N VAL A 1046 9.33 3.20 -3.36
CA VAL A 1046 8.25 4.07 -2.89
C VAL A 1046 8.45 4.34 -1.41
N LYS A 1047 8.61 5.61 -1.05
CA LYS A 1047 8.68 6.04 0.35
C LYS A 1047 7.29 6.45 0.85
N ILE A 1048 6.85 5.84 1.95
CA ILE A 1048 5.61 6.17 2.67
C ILE A 1048 6.01 6.40 4.13
N ASN A 1049 5.45 7.39 4.82
CA ASN A 1049 5.70 7.52 6.25
C ASN A 1049 4.96 6.44 7.05
N ASP A 1050 5.64 5.83 8.04
CA ASP A 1050 5.10 4.76 8.90
C ASP A 1050 3.73 5.13 9.52
N LYS A 1051 3.45 6.42 9.79
CA LYS A 1051 2.21 6.90 10.41
C LYS A 1051 0.95 6.50 9.65
N HIS A 1052 1.04 6.43 8.32
CA HIS A 1052 -0.11 6.07 7.49
C HIS A 1052 -0.47 4.59 7.65
N ILE A 1053 0.53 3.72 7.75
CA ILE A 1053 0.30 2.27 7.96
C ILE A 1053 -0.16 2.04 9.41
N GLU A 1054 0.43 2.75 10.38
CA GLU A 1054 0.01 2.71 11.79
C GLU A 1054 -1.49 3.01 11.95
N VAL A 1055 -2.02 4.01 11.22
CA VAL A 1055 -3.45 4.34 11.23
C VAL A 1055 -4.30 3.15 10.81
N ILE A 1056 -3.93 2.43 9.74
CA ILE A 1056 -4.68 1.26 9.27
C ILE A 1056 -4.55 0.09 10.24
N VAL A 1057 -3.33 -0.19 10.73
CA VAL A 1057 -3.05 -1.28 11.66
C VAL A 1057 -3.78 -1.08 12.99
N ARG A 1058 -3.90 0.16 13.48
CA ARG A 1058 -4.77 0.51 14.62
C ARG A 1058 -6.21 0.05 14.39
N GLN A 1059 -6.75 0.25 13.19
CA GLN A 1059 -8.13 -0.14 12.87
C GLN A 1059 -8.31 -1.67 12.82
N MET A 1060 -7.28 -2.43 12.46
CA MET A 1060 -7.33 -3.90 12.40
C MET A 1060 -7.48 -4.56 13.78
N LEU A 1061 -7.07 -3.88 14.85
CA LEU A 1061 -7.08 -4.37 16.25
C LEU A 1061 -8.12 -3.65 17.13
N GLN A 1062 -9.17 -3.08 16.52
CA GLN A 1062 -10.24 -2.38 17.24
C GLN A 1062 -11.15 -3.31 18.04
N LYS A 1063 -11.23 -4.58 17.69
CA LYS A 1063 -12.17 -5.52 18.31
C LYS A 1063 -11.46 -6.41 19.32
N VAL A 1064 -12.20 -6.70 20.38
CA VAL A 1064 -11.81 -7.67 21.40
C VAL A 1064 -12.89 -8.75 21.46
N ARG A 1065 -12.47 -9.98 21.78
CA ARG A 1065 -13.37 -11.09 22.06
C ARG A 1065 -13.50 -11.22 23.56
N VAL A 1066 -14.72 -11.19 24.07
CA VAL A 1066 -14.98 -11.39 25.50
C VAL A 1066 -14.74 -12.86 25.84
N GLU A 1067 -13.90 -13.13 26.83
CA GLU A 1067 -13.68 -14.47 27.37
C GLU A 1067 -14.67 -14.73 28.50
N HIS A 1068 -14.53 -13.99 29.60
CA HIS A 1068 -15.48 -14.05 30.70
C HIS A 1068 -16.24 -12.73 30.80
N PRO A 1069 -17.58 -12.74 30.72
CA PRO A 1069 -18.36 -11.51 30.76
C PRO A 1069 -18.43 -10.87 32.16
N GLY A 1070 -18.07 -11.57 33.24
CA GLY A 1070 -18.23 -11.06 34.61
C GLY A 1070 -19.67 -10.61 34.88
N ASP A 1071 -19.82 -9.44 35.50
CA ASP A 1071 -21.12 -8.79 35.74
C ASP A 1071 -21.52 -7.80 34.62
N THR A 1072 -20.79 -7.79 33.51
CA THR A 1072 -21.11 -6.90 32.37
C THR A 1072 -22.30 -7.41 31.56
N ASN A 1073 -22.81 -6.55 30.67
CA ASN A 1073 -23.86 -6.93 29.72
C ASN A 1073 -23.36 -7.75 28.51
N PHE A 1074 -22.09 -8.14 28.47
CA PHE A 1074 -21.51 -8.86 27.34
C PHE A 1074 -21.83 -10.35 27.37
N LEU A 1075 -21.77 -10.98 26.21
CA LEU A 1075 -21.83 -12.44 26.07
C LEU A 1075 -20.43 -13.04 25.92
N GLU A 1076 -20.24 -14.25 26.45
CA GLU A 1076 -19.03 -15.04 26.22
C GLU A 1076 -18.83 -15.29 24.71
N GLY A 1077 -17.62 -14.99 24.22
CA GLY A 1077 -17.26 -15.06 22.82
C GLY A 1077 -17.78 -13.92 21.94
N GLU A 1078 -18.45 -12.91 22.52
CA GLU A 1078 -18.92 -11.74 21.78
C GLU A 1078 -17.74 -10.89 21.29
N GLN A 1079 -17.86 -10.38 20.06
CA GLN A 1079 -16.90 -9.45 19.49
C GLN A 1079 -17.41 -8.04 19.69
N VAL A 1080 -16.71 -7.27 20.50
CA VAL A 1080 -17.10 -5.90 20.86
C VAL A 1080 -15.96 -4.94 20.55
N ASP A 1081 -16.32 -3.66 20.40
CA ASP A 1081 -15.31 -2.62 20.25
C ASP A 1081 -14.49 -2.48 21.53
N ARG A 1082 -13.16 -2.42 21.41
CA ARG A 1082 -12.24 -2.28 22.55
C ARG A 1082 -12.61 -1.09 23.43
N ARG A 1083 -13.08 0.02 22.82
CA ARG A 1083 -13.46 1.23 23.56
C ARG A 1083 -14.74 1.03 24.35
N LYS A 1084 -15.75 0.40 23.74
CA LYS A 1084 -17.02 0.08 24.41
C LYS A 1084 -16.79 -0.92 25.54
N PHE A 1085 -15.92 -1.90 25.33
CA PHE A 1085 -15.52 -2.86 26.35
C PHE A 1085 -14.87 -2.18 27.56
N ALA A 1086 -13.89 -1.30 27.32
CA ALA A 1086 -13.24 -0.54 28.39
C ALA A 1086 -14.24 0.32 29.18
N SER A 1087 -15.10 1.08 28.48
CA SER A 1087 -16.11 1.91 29.13
C SER A 1087 -17.13 1.13 29.97
N GLU A 1088 -17.53 -0.07 29.53
CA GLU A 1088 -18.47 -0.91 30.28
C GLU A 1088 -17.79 -1.51 31.52
N ASN A 1089 -16.54 -1.95 31.39
CA ASN A 1089 -15.76 -2.42 32.52
C ASN A 1089 -15.51 -1.31 33.55
N ASP A 1090 -15.16 -0.10 33.12
CA ASP A 1090 -14.99 1.05 34.01
C ASP A 1090 -16.27 1.35 34.80
N ARG A 1091 -17.44 1.19 34.16
CA ARG A 1091 -18.74 1.31 34.84
C ARG A 1091 -18.94 0.21 35.89
N VAL A 1092 -18.72 -1.05 35.52
CA VAL A 1092 -18.91 -2.20 36.43
C VAL A 1092 -17.95 -2.14 37.61
N ILE A 1093 -16.70 -1.74 37.39
CA ILE A 1093 -15.71 -1.51 38.45
C ILE A 1093 -16.16 -0.39 39.38
N ALA A 1094 -16.71 0.71 38.85
CA ALA A 1094 -17.26 1.79 39.66
C ALA A 1094 -18.50 1.37 40.48
N GLU A 1095 -19.28 0.41 39.97
CA GLU A 1095 -20.41 -0.22 40.66
C GLU A 1095 -19.99 -1.32 41.66
N GLY A 1096 -18.70 -1.71 41.66
CA GLY A 1096 -18.12 -2.73 42.54
C GLY A 1096 -18.30 -4.19 42.10
N GLY A 1097 -18.68 -4.42 40.83
CA GLY A 1097 -18.83 -5.75 40.24
C GLY A 1097 -17.54 -6.30 39.62
N GLU A 1098 -17.59 -7.55 39.15
CA GLU A 1098 -16.46 -8.18 38.45
C GLU A 1098 -16.39 -7.73 36.98
N PRO A 1099 -15.27 -7.14 36.51
CA PRO A 1099 -15.12 -6.72 35.12
C PRO A 1099 -14.99 -7.91 34.18
N ALA A 1100 -15.36 -7.73 32.91
CA ALA A 1100 -15.15 -8.74 31.89
C ALA A 1100 -13.67 -8.89 31.52
N THR A 1101 -13.25 -10.09 31.13
CA THR A 1101 -11.93 -10.38 30.54
C THR A 1101 -12.04 -10.52 29.01
N PHE A 1102 -10.93 -10.29 28.30
CA PHE A 1102 -10.93 -10.30 26.85
C PHE A 1102 -9.62 -10.79 26.23
N GLU A 1103 -9.75 -11.31 25.01
CA GLU A 1103 -8.65 -11.62 24.09
C GLU A 1103 -8.65 -10.57 22.95
N PRO A 1104 -7.52 -9.92 22.64
CA PRO A 1104 -7.43 -9.02 21.50
C PRO A 1104 -7.62 -9.78 20.19
N LEU A 1105 -8.30 -9.17 19.21
CA LEU A 1105 -8.64 -9.85 17.97
C LEU A 1105 -8.14 -9.07 16.75
N LEU A 1106 -7.26 -9.70 15.97
CA LEU A 1106 -6.80 -9.16 14.69
C LEU A 1106 -7.83 -9.46 13.59
N LEU A 1107 -8.45 -8.42 13.04
CA LEU A 1107 -9.36 -8.52 11.90
C LEU A 1107 -8.72 -7.97 10.64
N GLY A 1108 -8.88 -8.69 9.54
CA GLY A 1108 -8.60 -8.14 8.21
C GLY A 1108 -9.52 -6.95 7.90
N ILE A 1109 -9.03 -6.02 7.08
CA ILE A 1109 -9.72 -4.77 6.75
C ILE A 1109 -11.17 -4.98 6.24
N THR A 1110 -11.45 -6.05 5.47
CA THR A 1110 -12.81 -6.33 4.99
C THR A 1110 -13.78 -6.71 6.11
N LYS A 1111 -13.29 -7.44 7.13
CA LYS A 1111 -14.13 -7.81 8.29
C LYS A 1111 -14.28 -6.63 9.25
N ALA A 1112 -13.22 -5.85 9.44
CA ALA A 1112 -13.22 -4.66 10.28
C ALA A 1112 -14.28 -3.64 9.77
N SER A 1113 -14.32 -3.34 8.46
CA SER A 1113 -15.27 -2.38 7.89
C SER A 1113 -16.74 -2.80 8.00
N LEU A 1114 -17.03 -4.10 7.95
CA LEU A 1114 -18.39 -4.63 8.15
C LEU A 1114 -18.86 -4.54 9.60
N SER A 1115 -17.92 -4.40 10.55
CA SER A 1115 -18.17 -4.35 12.00
C SER A 1115 -18.17 -2.93 12.58
N THR A 1116 -18.29 -1.92 11.71
CA THR A 1116 -18.40 -0.51 12.09
C THR A 1116 -19.70 -0.24 12.85
N GLU A 1117 -19.71 0.81 13.67
CA GLU A 1117 -20.89 1.17 14.47
C GLU A 1117 -22.04 1.67 13.59
N SER A 1118 -21.72 2.51 12.58
CA SER A 1118 -22.70 3.01 11.61
C SER A 1118 -23.13 1.89 10.65
N PHE A 1119 -24.39 1.47 10.77
CA PHE A 1119 -24.96 0.50 9.83
C PHE A 1119 -25.18 1.12 8.44
N ILE A 1120 -25.33 2.46 8.34
CA ILE A 1120 -25.47 3.17 7.06
C ILE A 1120 -24.15 3.10 6.28
N SER A 1121 -23.03 3.39 6.95
CA SER A 1121 -21.69 3.26 6.36
C SER A 1121 -21.41 1.80 5.95
N ALA A 1122 -21.64 0.84 6.85
CA ALA A 1122 -21.45 -0.59 6.58
C ALA A 1122 -22.31 -1.09 5.39
N ALA A 1123 -23.57 -0.65 5.30
CA ALA A 1123 -24.48 -1.03 4.21
C ALA A 1123 -24.02 -0.53 2.83
N SER A 1124 -23.30 0.59 2.78
CA SER A 1124 -22.71 1.13 1.55
C SER A 1124 -21.50 0.31 1.05
N PHE A 1125 -20.84 -0.41 1.97
CA PHE A 1125 -19.66 -1.24 1.70
C PHE A 1125 -20.04 -2.53 0.98
N GLN A 1126 -20.40 -3.62 1.66
CA GLN A 1126 -20.74 -4.92 1.06
C GLN A 1126 -21.81 -5.64 1.87
N GLU A 1127 -22.43 -6.68 1.30
CA GLU A 1127 -23.47 -7.48 1.99
C GLU A 1127 -24.63 -6.63 2.55
N THR A 1128 -25.04 -5.57 1.83
CA THR A 1128 -26.06 -4.58 2.25
C THR A 1128 -27.30 -5.21 2.89
N THR A 1129 -27.81 -6.33 2.33
CA THR A 1129 -29.00 -7.02 2.85
C THR A 1129 -28.76 -7.62 4.24
N LYS A 1130 -27.58 -8.21 4.49
CA LYS A 1130 -27.23 -8.81 5.77
C LYS A 1130 -27.06 -7.74 6.85
N VAL A 1131 -26.35 -6.66 6.52
CA VAL A 1131 -26.13 -5.51 7.44
C VAL A 1131 -27.47 -4.89 7.85
N LEU A 1132 -28.36 -4.61 6.88
CA LEU A 1132 -29.67 -4.03 7.17
C LEU A 1132 -30.57 -4.98 7.97
N THR A 1133 -30.49 -6.29 7.72
CA THR A 1133 -31.26 -7.29 8.49
C THR A 1133 -30.79 -7.32 9.95
N GLU A 1134 -29.48 -7.34 10.18
CA GLU A 1134 -28.92 -7.32 11.54
C GLU A 1134 -29.22 -5.99 12.27
N ALA A 1135 -29.14 -4.87 11.57
CA ALA A 1135 -29.50 -3.56 12.13
C ALA A 1135 -30.99 -3.48 12.51
N ALA A 1136 -31.89 -4.04 11.67
CA ALA A 1136 -33.32 -4.06 11.93
C ALA A 1136 -33.67 -4.94 13.15
N ILE A 1137 -33.08 -6.13 13.28
CA ILE A 1137 -33.32 -7.02 14.43
C ILE A 1137 -32.87 -6.36 15.74
N ASN A 1138 -31.70 -5.72 15.73
CA ASN A 1138 -31.14 -5.04 16.89
C ASN A 1138 -31.79 -3.67 17.19
N GLY A 1139 -32.65 -3.15 16.31
CA GLY A 1139 -33.20 -1.79 16.44
C GLY A 1139 -32.11 -0.72 16.51
N LYS A 1140 -31.03 -0.86 15.73
CA LYS A 1140 -29.85 0.02 15.82
C LYS A 1140 -30.21 1.47 15.51
N ILE A 1141 -29.66 2.38 16.31
CA ILE A 1141 -29.72 3.83 16.10
C ILE A 1141 -28.36 4.28 15.59
N ASP A 1142 -28.35 5.09 14.53
CA ASP A 1142 -27.14 5.70 13.97
C ASP A 1142 -27.07 7.18 14.37
N HIS A 1143 -25.95 7.58 14.96
CA HIS A 1143 -25.72 8.94 15.48
C HIS A 1143 -24.96 9.85 14.50
N LEU A 1144 -24.74 9.39 13.26
CA LEU A 1144 -24.15 10.18 12.17
C LEU A 1144 -22.76 10.76 12.50
N ARG A 1145 -21.89 9.96 13.12
CA ARG A 1145 -20.58 10.42 13.62
C ARG A 1145 -19.44 10.26 12.62
N GLY A 1146 -19.58 9.41 11.61
CA GLY A 1146 -18.60 9.18 10.55
C GLY A 1146 -18.82 10.07 9.34
N LEU A 1147 -17.95 9.91 8.34
CA LEU A 1147 -18.00 10.73 7.12
C LEU A 1147 -19.11 10.28 6.15
N LYS A 1148 -19.22 8.97 5.90
CA LYS A 1148 -20.06 8.43 4.81
C LYS A 1148 -21.55 8.61 5.06
N GLU A 1149 -22.00 8.35 6.27
CA GLU A 1149 -23.38 8.58 6.71
C GLU A 1149 -23.83 10.03 6.42
N ASN A 1150 -23.01 11.02 6.76
CA ASN A 1150 -23.31 12.44 6.50
C ASN A 1150 -23.34 12.75 5.00
N VAL A 1151 -22.41 12.20 4.21
CA VAL A 1151 -22.44 12.32 2.75
C VAL A 1151 -23.70 11.70 2.13
N ILE A 1152 -24.14 10.54 2.63
CA ILE A 1152 -25.32 9.83 2.14
C ILE A 1152 -26.60 10.63 2.42
N ILE A 1153 -26.70 11.21 3.61
CA ILE A 1153 -27.86 12.01 4.05
C ILE A 1153 -27.83 13.41 3.41
N GLY A 1154 -26.64 13.94 3.13
CA GLY A 1154 -26.44 15.30 2.61
C GLY A 1154 -26.21 16.35 3.71
N HIS A 1155 -25.62 15.94 4.84
CA HIS A 1155 -25.17 16.84 5.91
C HIS A 1155 -23.68 17.18 5.74
N LEU A 1156 -23.22 18.21 6.45
CA LEU A 1156 -21.80 18.52 6.57
C LEU A 1156 -21.06 17.34 7.22
N ILE A 1157 -19.87 17.03 6.72
CA ILE A 1157 -19.04 15.97 7.28
C ILE A 1157 -18.40 16.42 8.60
N PRO A 1158 -18.27 15.55 9.61
CA PRO A 1158 -17.67 15.91 10.91
C PRO A 1158 -16.13 15.90 10.85
N ALA A 1159 -15.56 16.56 9.84
CA ALA A 1159 -14.13 16.72 9.59
C ALA A 1159 -13.89 18.03 8.84
N GLY A 1160 -12.67 18.57 8.92
CA GLY A 1160 -12.29 19.86 8.35
C GLY A 1160 -13.23 20.98 8.81
N THR A 1161 -13.78 21.71 7.85
CA THR A 1161 -14.71 22.84 8.06
C THR A 1161 -16.01 22.47 8.78
N GLY A 1162 -16.40 21.19 8.81
CA GLY A 1162 -17.62 20.75 9.49
C GLY A 1162 -17.48 20.45 10.98
N VAL A 1163 -16.30 20.63 11.58
CA VAL A 1163 -16.07 20.45 13.02
C VAL A 1163 -16.67 21.61 13.83
N GLU A 1164 -17.28 21.30 14.99
CA GLU A 1164 -17.95 22.26 15.89
C GLU A 1164 -17.08 23.47 16.27
N GLU A 1165 -15.78 23.28 16.47
CA GLU A 1165 -14.85 24.38 16.83
C GLU A 1165 -14.75 25.46 15.75
N TYR A 1166 -14.91 25.12 14.47
CA TYR A 1166 -14.78 26.09 13.38
C TYR A 1166 -16.08 26.83 13.06
N HIS A 1167 -17.23 26.37 13.56
CA HIS A 1167 -18.53 27.05 13.37
C HIS A 1167 -18.63 28.37 14.15
N ALA A 1168 -17.79 28.57 15.16
CA ALA A 1168 -17.77 29.77 16.00
C ALA A 1168 -16.79 30.86 15.51
N VAL A 1169 -16.15 30.67 14.35
CA VAL A 1169 -15.16 31.62 13.83
C VAL A 1169 -15.88 32.78 13.12
N GLU A 1170 -15.88 33.95 13.75
CA GLU A 1170 -16.34 35.20 13.12
C GLU A 1170 -15.20 35.82 12.29
N LEU A 1171 -15.48 36.07 11.00
CA LEU A 1171 -14.57 36.80 10.12
C LEU A 1171 -14.68 38.29 10.42
N ILE A 1172 -13.63 38.87 10.98
CA ILE A 1172 -13.50 40.33 11.12
C ILE A 1172 -12.96 40.85 9.78
N SER A 1173 -13.77 41.56 9.00
CA SER A 1173 -13.29 42.24 7.80
C SER A 1173 -12.38 43.39 8.20
N GLU A 1174 -11.20 43.50 7.58
CA GLU A 1174 -10.22 44.58 7.83
C GLU A 1174 -10.76 45.99 7.48
N ASP A 1175 -11.94 46.09 6.85
CA ASP A 1175 -12.56 47.35 6.44
C ASP A 1175 -13.22 48.16 7.59
N GLU A 1176 -13.34 47.63 8.80
CA GLU A 1176 -13.83 48.42 9.96
C GLU A 1176 -12.73 49.27 10.63
N GLY A 1177 -11.49 49.21 10.15
CA GLY A 1177 -10.35 49.93 10.71
C GLY A 1177 -10.16 51.38 10.24
N SER A 1178 -10.87 51.85 9.20
CA SER A 1178 -10.63 53.19 8.66
C SER A 1178 -11.86 53.89 8.07
N GLY A 1179 -12.65 54.51 8.95
CA GLY A 1179 -13.23 55.83 8.71
C GLY A 1179 -14.71 55.91 8.34
N GLY A 1180 -15.48 56.57 9.21
CA GLY A 1180 -16.65 57.36 8.83
C GLY A 1180 -18.01 56.74 9.16
N GLU A 1181 -18.73 57.38 10.07
CA GLU A 1181 -20.17 57.21 10.28
C GLU A 1181 -20.94 57.49 8.97
N ASP A 1182 -21.71 56.49 8.52
CA ASP A 1182 -23.04 56.54 7.86
C ASP A 1182 -23.18 55.57 6.67
N SER A 1183 -24.33 54.87 6.67
CA SER A 1183 -24.99 54.08 5.61
C SER A 1183 -24.41 52.70 5.21
N ASP A 1184 -25.02 51.61 5.73
CA ASP A 1184 -25.92 50.75 4.94
C ASP A 1184 -26.38 49.51 5.72
N GLU A 1185 -27.60 49.58 6.27
CA GLU A 1185 -28.24 48.56 7.10
C GLU A 1185 -29.18 47.63 6.29
N SER A 1186 -28.92 47.39 4.99
CA SER A 1186 -29.93 46.77 4.10
C SER A 1186 -29.62 45.39 3.51
N VAL A 1187 -28.56 44.68 3.91
CA VAL A 1187 -28.22 43.36 3.30
C VAL A 1187 -28.40 42.17 4.27
N ALA A 1188 -28.59 42.41 5.58
CA ALA A 1188 -28.72 41.33 6.57
C ALA A 1188 -30.14 40.72 6.71
N ASN A 1189 -31.19 41.33 6.14
CA ASN A 1189 -32.59 40.95 6.41
C ASN A 1189 -33.31 40.14 5.33
N ILE A 1190 -32.62 39.60 4.32
CA ILE A 1190 -33.29 38.87 3.22
C ILE A 1190 -33.31 37.33 3.41
N PHE A 1191 -32.57 36.77 4.36
CA PHE A 1191 -32.47 35.31 4.53
C PHE A 1191 -33.04 34.74 5.84
N GLN A 1192 -33.75 35.54 6.66
CA GLN A 1192 -34.41 35.04 7.88
C GLN A 1192 -35.90 34.70 7.73
N GLU A 1193 -36.53 34.97 6.58
CA GLU A 1193 -37.91 34.52 6.32
C GLU A 1193 -37.92 33.39 5.28
N ASN A 1194 -37.65 32.17 5.74
CA ASN A 1194 -38.31 30.91 5.35
C ASN A 1194 -37.59 29.74 6.03
N ALA A 1195 -37.90 29.55 7.31
CA ALA A 1195 -37.73 28.28 8.02
C ALA A 1195 -38.97 27.38 7.81
#